data_AF-A0A2W7AVS6-F1
#
_entry.id   AF-A0A2W7AVS6-F1
#
_cell.length_a   1.000
_cell.length_b   1.000
_cell.length_c   1.000
_cell.angle_alpha   90.00
_cell.angle_beta   90.00
_cell.angle_gamma   90.00
#
_symmetry.space_group_name_H-M   'P 1'
#
loop_
_entity.id
_entity.type
_entity.pdbx_description
1 polymer ?
#
loop_
_entity_poly.entity_id
_entity_poly.type
_entity_poly.pdbx_seq_one_letter_code
_entity_poly.pdbx_strand_id
1 'polypeptide(L)'
;MATLSFDTTQPAQVIGLGGYTVDPIFTVGDKIGTYVPPGILDGIGAFSLNDTTVRIYVNHELGSTVGYNYTLQNSTKLAGARISYFDVDKRTFQIVDSGLAYDTIYNRAGNVVSSATAYSATNVNGIDTASGFNRFCSAALFEANQFGDCNGLADRIFFTGEESGGNVYALDTATNALYALPWFGRAGYENVTEVDTGTTDQVAFIIGDDRSPSTGVPLLLYVGNKVADSTNFLERNGLAGGKLYVWVADDPNHPSDPIEKNPTQFNGNNASLNGKFVEIDQYDLSKAGTTGYDDLGFVTQAKQDSLAFAEGAFGFARIEDVGTNPQDGTQIAFNATGNSSLFGGQDSWGTTYRIDIDFNNIATGDIVGKIDILYDGNVTKDSGLRSPDNLTWSDDGKIYIQEDPAVTGFGQTSGLTNSIFSIDPSNDNPSSTLTRLAIADRSAAGLPATQTDSDPKNIGSWETSGIIDVSKLFGAKPGELFLFDVQAHSLVNGSIITATNIDGNGDGIPTAAENLVEGGQLAFLIAPRSSVVGTKRADKFEAGVTEGFDGFNDSVSTGDGNDRVDSSNGFGGNNLIDTGKGNDTIILANGGDRVFAGLGKDQVNAVNARNYYIDGGAGNDTFFLGVSGTVLGGDGNDSFFATTGDDIFFDPNGAGNLLYGGAGADKFWLFNGEAPSSPITIVDFEVGKDVIGFIGLGKGTFSQLTLSGDTISFDGETIATLTGIETSKLTANSFKFVKDF
;
A
#
# COMPACT_ATOMS: atom_id res chain seq x y z
N MET A 1 16.47 20.68 8.54
CA MET A 1 15.05 20.43 8.85
C MET A 1 15.01 19.11 9.60
N ALA A 2 14.20 18.98 10.66
CA ALA A 2 14.00 17.67 11.26
C ALA A 2 13.41 16.75 10.18
N THR A 3 14.06 15.62 9.90
CA THR A 3 13.51 14.57 9.05
C THR A 3 12.28 14.04 9.75
N LEU A 4 11.11 14.18 9.13
CA LEU A 4 9.87 13.61 9.65
C LEU A 4 10.07 12.08 9.74
N SER A 5 9.58 11.49 10.83
CA SER A 5 9.47 10.04 11.03
C SER A 5 8.17 9.85 11.79
N PHE A 6 7.17 9.29 11.13
CA PHE A 6 5.83 9.17 11.68
C PHE A 6 5.32 7.74 11.53
N ASP A 7 4.73 7.27 12.60
CA ASP A 7 4.03 6.00 12.69
C ASP A 7 2.89 6.16 13.70
N THR A 8 1.74 5.57 13.45
CA THR A 8 0.60 5.74 14.35
C THR A 8 0.71 4.82 15.55
N THR A 9 0.31 5.35 16.71
CA THR A 9 0.21 4.56 17.94
C THR A 9 -1.22 4.07 18.18
N GLN A 10 -2.14 4.30 17.23
CA GLN A 10 -3.52 3.83 17.33
C GLN A 10 -3.57 2.32 17.04
N PRO A 11 -4.53 1.59 17.64
CA PRO A 11 -4.69 0.18 17.35
C PRO A 11 -5.07 -0.08 15.89
N ALA A 12 -4.77 -1.29 15.40
CA ALA A 12 -5.20 -1.73 14.08
C ALA A 12 -6.72 -1.86 14.01
N GLN A 13 -7.30 -1.35 12.92
CA GLN A 13 -8.73 -1.45 12.61
C GLN A 13 -9.08 -2.75 11.87
N VAL A 14 -8.09 -3.62 11.64
CA VAL A 14 -8.23 -4.92 11.00
C VAL A 14 -7.41 -5.97 11.77
N ILE A 15 -7.96 -7.17 11.89
CA ILE A 15 -7.30 -8.35 12.44
C ILE A 15 -6.92 -9.29 11.29
N GLY A 16 -5.63 -9.61 11.19
CA GLY A 16 -5.14 -10.67 10.32
C GLY A 16 -5.54 -12.07 10.81
N LEU A 17 -5.85 -12.96 9.87
CA LEU A 17 -6.22 -14.35 10.08
C LEU A 17 -5.15 -15.27 9.48
N GLY A 18 -5.11 -16.54 9.89
CA GLY A 18 -4.18 -17.51 9.28
C GLY A 18 -2.69 -17.19 9.47
N GLY A 19 -2.35 -16.32 10.43
CA GLY A 19 -0.98 -15.86 10.70
C GLY A 19 -0.62 -14.53 10.03
N TYR A 20 -1.51 -13.95 9.23
CA TYR A 20 -1.35 -12.58 8.74
C TYR A 20 -1.36 -11.59 9.92
N THR A 21 -0.62 -10.51 9.76
CA THR A 21 -0.57 -9.41 10.73
C THR A 21 -0.84 -8.09 10.03
N VAL A 22 -1.31 -7.10 10.80
CA VAL A 22 -1.63 -5.76 10.30
C VAL A 22 -0.76 -4.75 11.01
N ASP A 23 -0.12 -3.88 10.24
CA ASP A 23 0.73 -2.79 10.74
C ASP A 23 0.18 -1.44 10.27
N PRO A 24 -0.56 -0.71 11.12
CA PRO A 24 -1.09 0.61 10.80
C PRO A 24 0.01 1.62 10.49
N ILE A 25 -0.14 2.37 9.38
CA ILE A 25 0.78 3.45 9.02
C ILE A 25 0.27 4.78 9.59
N PHE A 26 -1.00 5.08 9.37
CA PHE A 26 -1.67 6.22 10.00
C PHE A 26 -3.15 5.98 10.23
N THR A 27 -3.73 6.67 11.21
CA THR A 27 -5.17 6.71 11.46
C THR A 27 -5.73 8.09 11.17
N VAL A 28 -6.89 8.17 10.52
CA VAL A 28 -7.54 9.46 10.22
C VAL A 28 -7.75 10.25 11.53
N GLY A 29 -7.30 11.50 11.54
CA GLY A 29 -7.19 12.33 12.74
C GLY A 29 -5.76 12.52 13.23
N ASP A 30 -4.81 11.72 12.75
CA ASP A 30 -3.39 11.95 12.96
C ASP A 30 -2.89 13.15 12.16
N LYS A 31 -1.91 13.85 12.74
CA LYS A 31 -1.18 14.94 12.07
C LYS A 31 0.22 14.46 11.71
N ILE A 32 0.48 14.33 10.41
CA ILE A 32 1.69 13.74 9.85
C ILE A 32 2.56 14.90 9.35
N GLY A 33 3.53 15.30 10.17
CA GLY A 33 4.27 16.54 9.94
C GLY A 33 3.35 17.76 9.91
N THR A 34 3.18 18.39 8.75
CA THR A 34 2.27 19.53 8.56
C THR A 34 0.93 19.15 7.92
N TYR A 35 0.77 17.90 7.47
CA TYR A 35 -0.40 17.44 6.76
C TYR A 35 -1.35 16.66 7.68
N VAL A 36 -2.66 16.71 7.38
CA VAL A 36 -3.70 15.94 8.07
C VAL A 36 -4.52 15.26 6.98
N PRO A 37 -4.47 13.92 6.83
CA PRO A 37 -5.29 13.21 5.85
C PRO A 37 -6.78 13.49 6.10
N PRO A 38 -7.57 13.86 5.07
CA PRO A 38 -8.93 14.37 5.25
C PRO A 38 -9.98 13.30 5.60
N GLY A 39 -9.64 12.02 5.56
CA GLY A 39 -10.55 10.88 5.78
C GLY A 39 -11.14 10.31 4.50
N ILE A 40 -11.96 9.26 4.64
CA ILE A 40 -12.54 8.46 3.53
C ILE A 40 -11.45 8.04 2.55
N LEU A 41 -10.49 7.23 3.01
CA LEU A 41 -9.43 6.71 2.13
C LEU A 41 -10.02 5.67 1.18
N ASP A 42 -9.43 5.50 0.01
CA ASP A 42 -9.87 4.51 -0.97
C ASP A 42 -8.65 4.21 -1.88
N GLY A 43 -8.87 3.89 -3.14
CA GLY A 43 -7.90 3.87 -4.24
C GLY A 43 -6.44 4.24 -3.93
N ILE A 44 -5.58 3.22 -3.95
CA ILE A 44 -4.14 3.32 -3.65
C ILE A 44 -3.30 3.12 -4.91
N GLY A 45 -2.15 3.80 -4.98
CA GLY A 45 -1.10 3.50 -5.94
C GLY A 45 0.27 3.77 -5.32
N ALA A 46 1.27 2.96 -5.62
CA ALA A 46 2.61 3.13 -5.04
C ALA A 46 3.72 2.92 -6.05
N PHE A 47 4.84 3.62 -5.87
CA PHE A 47 6.05 3.44 -6.68
C PHE A 47 7.32 3.74 -5.88
N SER A 48 8.45 3.22 -6.35
CA SER A 48 9.75 3.51 -5.73
C SER A 48 10.16 4.96 -6.02
N LEU A 49 10.19 5.81 -5.00
CA LEU A 49 10.64 7.20 -5.14
C LEU A 49 12.16 7.28 -5.24
N ASN A 50 12.86 6.43 -4.48
CA ASN A 50 14.30 6.24 -4.50
C ASN A 50 14.66 4.88 -3.84
N ASP A 51 15.95 4.61 -3.64
CA ASP A 51 16.43 3.34 -3.08
C ASP A 51 15.92 3.07 -1.66
N THR A 52 15.57 4.10 -0.88
CA THR A 52 15.15 3.98 0.52
C THR A 52 13.68 4.27 0.77
N THR A 53 12.95 4.78 -0.22
CA THR A 53 11.61 5.36 -0.01
C THR A 53 10.63 4.93 -1.11
N VAL A 54 9.43 4.54 -0.70
CA VAL A 54 8.27 4.33 -1.56
C VAL A 54 7.36 5.54 -1.44
N ARG A 55 6.88 6.07 -2.57
CA ARG A 55 5.78 7.03 -2.57
C ARG A 55 4.48 6.27 -2.73
N ILE A 56 3.55 6.52 -1.82
CA ILE A 56 2.18 6.02 -1.82
C ILE A 56 1.27 7.20 -2.14
N TYR A 57 0.37 7.03 -3.09
CA TYR A 57 -0.78 7.88 -3.31
C TYR A 57 -2.03 7.19 -2.78
N VAL A 58 -2.87 7.97 -2.11
CA VAL A 58 -4.18 7.54 -1.61
C VAL A 58 -5.17 8.63 -1.98
N ASN A 59 -6.21 8.29 -2.71
CA ASN A 59 -7.30 9.23 -2.95
C ASN A 59 -8.27 9.26 -1.76
N HIS A 60 -9.18 10.21 -1.80
CA HIS A 60 -10.13 10.44 -0.74
C HIS A 60 -11.52 10.62 -1.32
N GLU A 61 -12.46 9.74 -0.98
CA GLU A 61 -13.79 9.59 -1.58
C GLU A 61 -14.81 10.65 -1.06
N LEU A 62 -14.27 11.80 -0.63
CA LEU A 62 -15.04 12.91 -0.09
C LEU A 62 -16.00 13.53 -1.11
N GLY A 63 -17.21 13.85 -0.65
CA GLY A 63 -18.15 14.68 -1.41
C GLY A 63 -17.57 16.06 -1.71
N SER A 64 -17.98 16.65 -2.83
CA SER A 64 -17.40 17.89 -3.40
C SER A 64 -17.42 19.17 -2.55
N THR A 65 -18.06 19.16 -1.38
CA THR A 65 -18.21 20.32 -0.48
C THR A 65 -17.77 20.04 0.95
N VAL A 66 -17.30 18.84 1.26
CA VAL A 66 -16.91 18.44 2.63
C VAL A 66 -15.40 18.36 2.79
N GLY A 67 -14.95 18.43 4.04
CA GLY A 67 -13.55 18.44 4.41
C GLY A 67 -12.90 19.82 4.28
N TYR A 68 -11.78 20.02 4.97
CA TYR A 68 -11.06 21.29 4.93
C TYR A 68 -10.50 21.59 3.53
N ASN A 69 -10.37 22.89 3.20
CA ASN A 69 -9.87 23.32 1.89
C ASN A 69 -8.37 22.99 1.69
N TYR A 70 -8.02 22.50 0.51
CA TYR A 70 -6.63 22.47 0.02
C TYR A 70 -6.38 23.63 -0.96
N THR A 71 -5.10 23.93 -1.25
CA THR A 71 -4.71 25.09 -2.08
C THR A 71 -3.78 24.66 -3.20
N LEU A 72 -4.14 25.02 -4.43
CA LEU A 72 -3.34 24.81 -5.64
C LEU A 72 -2.23 25.86 -5.78
N GLN A 73 -1.28 25.61 -6.69
CA GLN A 73 -0.15 26.51 -6.94
C GLN A 73 -0.59 27.95 -7.30
N ASN A 74 -1.72 28.09 -8.01
CA ASN A 74 -2.31 29.37 -8.38
C ASN A 74 -3.19 30.02 -7.30
N SER A 75 -3.12 29.53 -6.05
CA SER A 75 -3.94 29.96 -4.90
C SER A 75 -5.44 29.62 -4.99
N THR A 76 -5.88 28.86 -5.99
CA THR A 76 -7.24 28.30 -6.01
C THR A 76 -7.42 27.37 -4.82
N LYS A 77 -8.55 27.51 -4.12
CA LYS A 77 -8.92 26.68 -2.98
C LYS A 77 -10.10 25.80 -3.33
N LEU A 78 -10.01 24.52 -3.00
CA LEU A 78 -11.04 23.52 -3.24
C LEU A 78 -11.25 22.68 -1.98
N ALA A 79 -12.46 22.16 -1.80
CA ALA A 79 -12.81 21.15 -0.80
C ALA A 79 -13.02 19.79 -1.49
N GLY A 80 -13.54 18.80 -0.77
CA GLY A 80 -13.91 17.50 -1.32
C GLY A 80 -12.74 16.58 -1.65
N ALA A 81 -12.98 15.68 -2.59
CA ALA A 81 -12.07 14.62 -2.96
C ALA A 81 -10.72 15.17 -3.44
N ARG A 82 -9.66 14.42 -3.14
CA ARG A 82 -8.27 14.78 -3.45
C ARG A 82 -7.37 13.56 -3.36
N ILE A 83 -6.12 13.70 -3.78
CA ILE A 83 -5.10 12.66 -3.69
C ILE A 83 -4.03 13.14 -2.74
N SER A 84 -3.80 12.38 -1.67
CA SER A 84 -2.68 12.58 -0.75
C SER A 84 -1.48 11.76 -1.21
N TYR A 85 -0.27 12.21 -0.90
CA TYR A 85 0.93 11.39 -0.97
C TYR A 85 1.51 11.15 0.43
N PHE A 86 2.13 9.99 0.58
CA PHE A 86 2.91 9.58 1.75
C PHE A 86 4.19 8.92 1.26
N ASP A 87 5.32 9.48 1.65
CA ASP A 87 6.63 8.88 1.39
C ASP A 87 6.98 8.00 2.58
N VAL A 88 7.11 6.71 2.36
CA VAL A 88 7.36 5.70 3.39
C VAL A 88 8.77 5.15 3.24
N ASP A 89 9.53 5.15 4.33
CA ASP A 89 10.84 4.52 4.37
C ASP A 89 10.67 3.00 4.29
N LYS A 90 11.34 2.39 3.30
CA LYS A 90 11.25 0.96 3.00
C LYS A 90 11.66 0.04 4.14
N ARG A 91 12.38 0.57 5.13
CA ARG A 91 13.07 -0.24 6.14
C ARG A 91 12.44 -0.08 7.51
N THR A 92 11.89 1.09 7.80
CA THR A 92 11.21 1.37 9.06
C THR A 92 9.70 1.30 8.94
N PHE A 93 9.16 1.34 7.71
CA PHE A 93 7.72 1.41 7.40
C PHE A 93 7.06 2.71 7.88
N GLN A 94 7.88 3.70 8.27
CA GLN A 94 7.42 4.99 8.79
C GLN A 94 7.31 6.02 7.67
N ILE A 95 6.34 6.92 7.80
CA ILE A 95 6.18 8.07 6.90
C ILE A 95 7.30 9.08 7.18
N VAL A 96 8.00 9.48 6.12
CA VAL A 96 9.07 10.47 6.12
C VAL A 96 8.72 11.76 5.37
N ASP A 97 7.66 11.77 4.56
CA ASP A 97 7.05 12.99 4.00
C ASP A 97 5.57 12.76 3.67
N SER A 98 4.77 13.84 3.65
CA SER A 98 3.36 13.74 3.28
C SER A 98 2.76 15.07 2.81
N GLY A 99 1.72 15.00 1.98
CA GLY A 99 1.02 16.19 1.51
C GLY A 99 -0.01 15.93 0.41
N LEU A 100 -0.40 16.99 -0.30
CA LEU A 100 -1.24 16.92 -1.50
C LEU A 100 -0.39 16.46 -2.70
N ALA A 101 -0.90 15.50 -3.49
CA ALA A 101 -0.15 14.87 -4.58
C ALA A 101 -0.02 15.73 -5.85
N TYR A 102 -0.84 16.76 -6.00
CA TYR A 102 -0.87 17.62 -7.18
C TYR A 102 -0.96 19.10 -6.80
N ASP A 103 -0.51 19.97 -7.70
CA ASP A 103 -0.59 21.43 -7.50
C ASP A 103 -1.31 22.17 -8.65
N THR A 104 -1.62 21.44 -9.73
CA THR A 104 -2.24 21.95 -10.96
C THR A 104 -3.30 20.97 -11.46
N ILE A 105 -4.45 21.49 -11.91
CA ILE A 105 -5.56 20.68 -12.46
C ILE A 105 -5.92 21.21 -13.84
N TYR A 106 -6.08 20.30 -14.81
CA TYR A 106 -6.62 20.55 -16.14
C TYR A 106 -8.01 19.91 -16.27
N ASN A 107 -9.01 20.73 -16.59
CA ASN A 107 -10.39 20.26 -16.75
C ASN A 107 -10.62 19.53 -18.09
N ARG A 108 -11.84 19.02 -18.33
CA ARG A 108 -12.20 18.30 -19.58
C ARG A 108 -11.90 19.08 -20.87
N ALA A 109 -11.88 20.42 -20.82
CA ALA A 109 -11.57 21.27 -21.97
C ALA A 109 -10.06 21.53 -22.13
N GLY A 110 -9.21 20.97 -21.27
CA GLY A 110 -7.77 21.17 -21.26
C GLY A 110 -7.33 22.51 -20.65
N ASN A 111 -8.22 23.22 -19.96
CA ASN A 111 -7.90 24.49 -19.32
C ASN A 111 -7.47 24.29 -17.86
N VAL A 112 -6.49 25.07 -17.41
CA VAL A 112 -6.08 25.11 -16.00
C VAL A 112 -7.22 25.65 -15.14
N VAL A 113 -7.56 24.93 -14.07
CA VAL A 113 -8.54 25.37 -13.06
C VAL A 113 -7.98 26.56 -12.29
N SER A 114 -8.64 27.72 -12.38
CA SER A 114 -8.14 28.99 -11.82
C SER A 114 -9.06 29.66 -10.78
N SER A 115 -10.16 29.01 -10.38
CA SER A 115 -11.02 29.45 -9.27
C SER A 115 -11.91 28.31 -8.78
N ALA A 116 -12.44 28.39 -7.56
CA ALA A 116 -13.45 27.45 -7.06
C ALA A 116 -14.75 27.46 -7.87
N THR A 117 -15.03 28.58 -8.57
CA THR A 117 -16.09 28.66 -9.58
C THR A 117 -15.76 27.89 -10.85
N ALA A 118 -14.48 27.68 -11.18
CA ALA A 118 -14.01 27.05 -12.42
C ALA A 118 -13.88 25.52 -12.29
N TYR A 119 -14.66 24.92 -11.39
CA TYR A 119 -14.53 23.51 -11.07
C TYR A 119 -15.89 22.83 -10.91
N SER A 120 -16.22 21.95 -11.86
CA SER A 120 -17.42 21.12 -11.78
C SER A 120 -17.05 19.72 -11.32
N ALA A 121 -17.62 19.28 -10.19
CA ALA A 121 -17.63 17.90 -9.74
C ALA A 121 -18.66 17.02 -10.50
N THR A 122 -19.41 17.64 -11.42
CA THR A 122 -20.46 16.97 -12.19
C THR A 122 -20.42 17.50 -13.61
N ASN A 123 -19.27 17.29 -14.26
CA ASN A 123 -18.89 17.85 -15.56
C ASN A 123 -19.67 17.19 -16.72
N VAL A 124 -21.00 17.25 -16.63
CA VAL A 124 -21.96 16.69 -17.58
C VAL A 124 -22.20 17.66 -18.75
N ASN A 125 -21.91 18.96 -18.60
CA ASN A 125 -22.21 19.97 -19.62
C ASN A 125 -21.15 21.08 -19.80
N GLY A 126 -19.94 20.99 -19.22
CA GLY A 126 -18.95 22.07 -19.36
C GLY A 126 -19.33 23.40 -18.68
N ILE A 127 -20.31 23.37 -17.75
CA ILE A 127 -20.73 24.53 -16.95
C ILE A 127 -20.13 24.43 -15.54
N ASP A 128 -19.43 25.50 -15.20
CA ASP A 128 -18.77 25.83 -13.93
C ASP A 128 -19.78 26.05 -12.77
N THR A 129 -19.76 25.19 -11.74
CA THR A 129 -20.46 25.41 -10.45
C THR A 129 -19.45 25.49 -9.31
N ALA A 130 -19.79 26.05 -8.14
CA ALA A 130 -18.81 26.24 -7.07
C ALA A 130 -18.64 24.96 -6.20
N SER A 131 -17.71 24.06 -6.56
CA SER A 131 -17.42 22.84 -5.77
C SER A 131 -16.01 22.26 -6.05
N GLY A 132 -15.55 21.27 -5.27
CA GLY A 132 -14.32 20.47 -5.53
C GLY A 132 -14.63 19.08 -6.09
N PHE A 133 -13.68 18.11 -6.14
CA PHE A 133 -13.92 16.76 -6.75
C PHE A 133 -14.98 16.03 -5.94
N ASN A 134 -15.80 15.22 -6.58
CA ASN A 134 -16.82 14.44 -5.91
C ASN A 134 -16.47 12.95 -5.97
N ARG A 135 -16.14 12.36 -4.82
CA ARG A 135 -16.06 10.90 -4.67
C ARG A 135 -15.06 10.26 -5.62
N PHE A 136 -13.78 10.53 -5.38
CA PHE A 136 -12.74 9.70 -5.96
C PHE A 136 -12.81 8.33 -5.29
N CYS A 137 -13.39 7.35 -6.00
CA CYS A 137 -13.60 5.97 -5.55
C CYS A 137 -12.26 5.23 -5.50
N SER A 138 -12.08 4.09 -6.15
CA SER A 138 -10.78 3.47 -6.29
C SER A 138 -9.78 4.20 -7.22
N ALA A 139 -8.61 3.61 -7.41
CA ALA A 139 -7.49 4.14 -8.18
C ALA A 139 -6.57 3.03 -8.68
N ALA A 140 -5.67 3.38 -9.60
CA ALA A 140 -4.58 2.52 -10.03
C ALA A 140 -3.36 3.32 -10.47
N LEU A 141 -2.16 2.78 -10.26
CA LEU A 141 -0.91 3.35 -10.76
C LEU A 141 -0.27 2.41 -11.77
N PHE A 142 0.12 2.97 -12.91
CA PHE A 142 0.81 2.24 -13.96
C PHE A 142 2.20 2.81 -14.18
N GLU A 143 3.18 1.93 -14.32
CA GLU A 143 4.55 2.26 -14.65
C GLU A 143 4.71 2.57 -16.15
N ALA A 144 5.68 3.42 -16.49
CA ALA A 144 6.01 3.65 -17.89
C ALA A 144 6.50 2.37 -18.56
N ASN A 145 5.96 2.07 -19.74
CA ASN A 145 6.32 0.90 -20.56
C ASN A 145 6.13 -0.44 -19.82
N GLN A 146 5.09 -0.57 -19.00
CA GLN A 146 4.92 -1.72 -18.11
C GLN A 146 4.83 -3.08 -18.82
N PHE A 147 4.43 -3.10 -20.09
CA PHE A 147 4.34 -4.33 -20.90
C PHE A 147 5.57 -4.58 -21.80
N GLY A 148 6.67 -3.86 -21.54
CA GLY A 148 7.93 -3.97 -22.28
C GLY A 148 8.28 -2.72 -23.08
N ASP A 149 9.43 -2.74 -23.77
CA ASP A 149 9.99 -1.58 -24.45
C ASP A 149 8.97 -0.86 -25.36
N CYS A 150 8.64 0.38 -25.02
CA CYS A 150 7.65 1.22 -25.71
C CYS A 150 6.20 0.67 -25.74
N ASN A 151 5.87 -0.36 -24.95
CA ASN A 151 4.55 -0.97 -24.87
C ASN A 151 3.80 -0.53 -23.60
N GLY A 152 2.57 -0.06 -23.77
CA GLY A 152 1.79 0.62 -22.74
C GLY A 152 2.06 2.12 -22.64
N LEU A 153 1.76 2.72 -21.48
CA LEU A 153 1.96 4.15 -21.21
C LEU A 153 3.42 4.59 -21.38
N ALA A 154 3.63 5.84 -21.81
CA ALA A 154 4.96 6.42 -21.97
C ALA A 154 5.51 6.98 -20.64
N ASP A 155 4.63 7.30 -19.70
CA ASP A 155 4.95 7.87 -18.39
C ASP A 155 4.35 7.03 -17.25
N ARG A 156 4.88 7.19 -16.03
CA ARG A 156 4.23 6.68 -14.82
C ARG A 156 3.06 7.59 -14.46
N ILE A 157 1.86 7.03 -14.36
CA ILE A 157 0.62 7.78 -14.16
C ILE A 157 -0.23 7.10 -13.08
N PHE A 158 -0.76 7.91 -12.17
CA PHE A 158 -1.79 7.50 -11.21
C PHE A 158 -3.17 7.91 -11.74
N PHE A 159 -4.12 6.99 -11.77
CA PHE A 159 -5.48 7.18 -12.25
C PHE A 159 -6.47 7.07 -11.09
N THR A 160 -7.48 7.92 -11.08
CA THR A 160 -8.64 7.86 -10.16
C THR A 160 -9.86 8.42 -10.87
N GLY A 161 -11.07 8.10 -10.42
CA GLY A 161 -12.30 8.51 -11.09
C GLY A 161 -13.40 8.98 -10.13
N GLU A 162 -14.29 9.83 -10.62
CA GLU A 162 -15.47 10.28 -9.86
C GLU A 162 -16.65 9.31 -10.03
N GLU A 163 -17.11 8.71 -8.93
CA GLU A 163 -18.20 7.70 -8.86
C GLU A 163 -19.57 8.26 -9.31
N SER A 164 -19.77 9.57 -9.20
CA SER A 164 -21.06 10.22 -9.49
C SER A 164 -21.07 11.03 -10.81
N GLY A 165 -21.02 10.33 -11.95
CA GLY A 165 -21.21 10.94 -13.29
C GLY A 165 -20.10 11.93 -13.70
N GLY A 166 -18.89 11.70 -13.21
CA GLY A 166 -17.74 12.59 -13.40
C GLY A 166 -16.76 12.11 -14.47
N ASN A 167 -15.47 12.07 -14.15
CA ASN A 167 -14.37 11.78 -15.08
C ASN A 167 -13.35 10.84 -14.44
N VAL A 168 -12.59 10.14 -15.28
CA VAL A 168 -11.26 9.67 -14.90
C VAL A 168 -10.27 10.83 -14.95
N TYR A 169 -9.32 10.84 -14.04
CA TYR A 169 -8.21 11.77 -13.99
C TYR A 169 -6.88 11.02 -14.02
N ALA A 170 -5.92 11.55 -14.78
CA ALA A 170 -4.54 11.09 -14.82
C ALA A 170 -3.63 12.10 -14.11
N LEU A 171 -2.95 11.66 -13.06
CA LEU A 171 -1.91 12.39 -12.36
C LEU A 171 -0.55 12.10 -12.99
N ASP A 172 0.05 13.12 -13.62
CA ASP A 172 1.46 13.10 -14.03
C ASP A 172 2.34 13.14 -12.78
N THR A 173 2.93 12.00 -12.45
CA THR A 173 3.78 11.83 -11.24
C THR A 173 5.10 12.59 -11.32
N ALA A 174 5.52 13.05 -12.52
CA ALA A 174 6.72 13.82 -12.71
C ALA A 174 6.49 15.33 -12.54
N THR A 175 5.28 15.82 -12.87
CA THR A 175 4.97 17.26 -12.83
C THR A 175 3.92 17.66 -11.79
N ASN A 176 3.31 16.70 -11.09
CA ASN A 176 2.22 16.92 -10.13
C ASN A 176 0.99 17.60 -10.76
N ALA A 177 0.72 17.32 -12.02
CA ALA A 177 -0.42 17.86 -12.76
C ALA A 177 -1.50 16.79 -12.96
N LEU A 178 -2.75 17.14 -12.65
CA LEU A 178 -3.90 16.25 -12.76
C LEU A 178 -4.75 16.61 -13.99
N TYR A 179 -5.02 15.65 -14.87
CA TYR A 179 -5.71 15.87 -16.15
C TYR A 179 -7.00 15.07 -16.24
N ALA A 180 -8.13 15.71 -16.54
CA ALA A 180 -9.37 15.01 -16.86
C ALA A 180 -9.29 14.25 -18.19
N LEU A 181 -9.86 13.05 -18.26
CA LEU A 181 -9.80 12.16 -19.42
C LEU A 181 -11.20 11.96 -20.06
N PRO A 182 -11.71 12.91 -20.85
CA PRO A 182 -13.06 12.83 -21.39
C PRO A 182 -13.27 11.70 -22.42
N TRP A 183 -12.18 11.16 -22.98
CA TRP A 183 -12.22 10.07 -23.97
C TRP A 183 -12.48 8.68 -23.38
N PHE A 184 -12.45 8.56 -22.04
CA PHE A 184 -12.78 7.34 -21.31
C PHE A 184 -14.31 7.18 -21.14
N GLY A 185 -15.11 7.92 -21.91
CA GLY A 185 -16.58 7.84 -21.90
C GLY A 185 -17.22 8.47 -20.66
N ARG A 186 -18.26 7.80 -20.17
CA ARG A 186 -19.07 8.15 -18.99
C ARG A 186 -19.36 6.89 -18.17
N ALA A 187 -19.04 6.91 -16.89
CA ALA A 187 -19.33 5.86 -15.93
C ALA A 187 -19.53 6.48 -14.53
N GLY A 188 -19.99 5.67 -13.58
CA GLY A 188 -19.65 5.89 -12.18
C GLY A 188 -18.30 5.24 -11.96
N TYR A 189 -17.24 6.03 -12.06
CA TYR A 189 -15.91 5.46 -12.20
C TYR A 189 -15.44 4.88 -10.89
N GLU A 190 -15.20 3.56 -10.89
CA GLU A 190 -14.52 2.89 -9.78
C GLU A 190 -13.01 3.06 -9.94
N ASN A 191 -12.39 2.26 -10.81
CA ASN A 191 -11.06 2.50 -11.31
C ASN A 191 -10.94 2.17 -12.81
N VAL A 192 -9.70 2.20 -13.31
CA VAL A 192 -9.35 1.76 -14.66
C VAL A 192 -8.11 0.89 -14.60
N THR A 193 -7.98 -0.05 -15.52
CA THR A 193 -6.76 -0.85 -15.66
C THR A 193 -6.25 -0.91 -17.08
N GLU A 194 -4.94 -0.72 -17.25
CA GLU A 194 -4.30 -0.78 -18.56
C GLU A 194 -4.19 -2.23 -19.05
N VAL A 195 -4.45 -2.47 -20.33
CA VAL A 195 -4.37 -3.80 -20.94
C VAL A 195 -3.29 -3.82 -22.01
N ASP A 196 -2.52 -4.89 -22.06
CA ASP A 196 -1.50 -5.08 -23.10
C ASP A 196 -2.15 -5.27 -24.47
N THR A 197 -1.93 -4.33 -25.37
CA THR A 197 -2.42 -4.40 -26.76
C THR A 197 -1.52 -5.22 -27.67
N GLY A 198 -0.30 -5.55 -27.23
CA GLY A 198 0.77 -6.11 -28.06
C GLY A 198 1.34 -5.11 -29.08
N THR A 199 0.98 -3.83 -28.99
CA THR A 199 1.41 -2.77 -29.93
C THR A 199 2.16 -1.66 -29.20
N THR A 200 3.11 -1.02 -29.88
CA THR A 200 3.90 0.08 -29.29
C THR A 200 3.30 1.46 -29.52
N ASP A 201 2.24 1.57 -30.31
CA ASP A 201 1.60 2.82 -30.72
C ASP A 201 0.17 2.96 -30.21
N GLN A 202 -0.36 1.97 -29.50
CA GLN A 202 -1.69 2.03 -28.88
C GLN A 202 -1.63 1.68 -27.38
N VAL A 203 -2.61 2.19 -26.64
CA VAL A 203 -2.91 1.83 -25.26
C VAL A 203 -4.37 1.42 -25.16
N ALA A 204 -4.69 0.54 -24.21
CA ALA A 204 -6.06 0.12 -23.96
C ALA A 204 -6.35 0.11 -22.46
N PHE A 205 -7.59 0.43 -22.08
CA PHE A 205 -8.03 0.47 -20.68
C PHE A 205 -9.41 -0.15 -20.52
N ILE A 206 -9.53 -1.08 -19.58
CA ILE A 206 -10.83 -1.50 -19.04
C ILE A 206 -11.25 -0.53 -17.95
N ILE A 207 -12.56 -0.27 -17.86
CA ILE A 207 -13.14 0.75 -16.98
C ILE A 207 -14.21 0.10 -16.10
N GLY A 208 -14.08 0.27 -14.78
CA GLY A 208 -15.12 -0.05 -13.80
C GLY A 208 -16.25 0.98 -13.81
N ASP A 209 -17.49 0.52 -13.68
CA ASP A 209 -18.70 1.33 -13.72
C ASP A 209 -19.67 0.89 -12.62
N ASP A 210 -19.60 1.54 -11.46
CA ASP A 210 -20.41 1.20 -10.28
C ASP A 210 -21.85 1.75 -10.33
N ARG A 211 -22.32 2.16 -11.51
CA ARG A 211 -23.72 2.56 -11.63
C ARG A 211 -24.63 1.34 -11.52
N SER A 212 -25.85 1.59 -11.02
CA SER A 212 -26.87 0.55 -10.87
C SER A 212 -28.19 0.83 -11.64
N PRO A 213 -28.15 1.10 -12.96
CA PRO A 213 -29.38 1.20 -13.76
C PRO A 213 -30.06 -0.16 -13.90
N SER A 214 -31.37 -0.18 -14.23
CA SER A 214 -32.15 -1.43 -14.34
C SER A 214 -31.67 -2.39 -15.44
N THR A 215 -30.86 -1.90 -16.38
CA THR A 215 -30.22 -2.69 -17.44
C THR A 215 -28.93 -3.38 -16.99
N GLY A 216 -28.37 -2.98 -15.85
CA GLY A 216 -26.94 -3.13 -15.56
C GLY A 216 -26.08 -2.16 -16.35
N VAL A 217 -24.78 -2.27 -16.15
CA VAL A 217 -23.74 -1.47 -16.82
C VAL A 217 -22.97 -2.31 -17.85
N PRO A 218 -22.52 -1.72 -18.97
CA PRO A 218 -21.65 -2.41 -19.90
C PRO A 218 -20.20 -2.42 -19.37
N LEU A 219 -19.45 -3.50 -19.67
CA LEU A 219 -17.99 -3.46 -19.54
C LEU A 219 -17.41 -2.62 -20.68
N LEU A 220 -16.72 -1.53 -20.32
CA LEU A 220 -16.17 -0.56 -21.26
C LEU A 220 -14.68 -0.81 -21.52
N LEU A 221 -14.27 -0.63 -22.77
CA LEU A 221 -12.86 -0.67 -23.20
C LEU A 221 -12.54 0.61 -23.98
N TYR A 222 -11.59 1.39 -23.49
CA TYR A 222 -11.00 2.50 -24.23
C TYR A 222 -9.77 2.01 -25.02
N VAL A 223 -9.61 2.46 -26.26
CA VAL A 223 -8.40 2.23 -27.07
C VAL A 223 -7.92 3.56 -27.65
N GLY A 224 -6.70 3.96 -27.31
CA GLY A 224 -6.10 5.23 -27.72
C GLY A 224 -4.82 5.05 -28.52
N ASN A 225 -4.51 6.01 -29.39
CA ASN A 225 -3.26 6.00 -30.17
C ASN A 225 -2.25 6.97 -29.54
N LYS A 226 -1.03 6.49 -29.30
CA LYS A 226 0.08 7.30 -28.83
C LYS A 226 0.61 8.18 -29.96
N VAL A 227 0.84 9.44 -29.66
CA VAL A 227 1.56 10.36 -30.55
C VAL A 227 3.02 10.42 -30.11
N ALA A 228 3.86 9.63 -30.77
CA ALA A 228 5.30 9.58 -30.49
C ALA A 228 5.91 10.99 -30.50
N ASP A 229 6.82 11.25 -29.56
CA ASP A 229 7.53 12.52 -29.36
C ASP A 229 6.64 13.75 -29.10
N SER A 230 5.33 13.57 -28.84
CA SER A 230 4.48 14.70 -28.48
C SER A 230 4.90 15.29 -27.13
N THR A 231 4.97 16.62 -27.07
CA THR A 231 5.16 17.33 -25.79
C THR A 231 3.89 17.37 -24.95
N ASN A 232 2.73 17.02 -25.52
CA ASN A 232 1.47 16.93 -24.81
C ASN A 232 1.39 15.61 -24.04
N PHE A 233 1.19 15.70 -22.72
CA PHE A 233 1.10 14.55 -21.81
C PHE A 233 0.02 13.54 -22.21
N LEU A 234 -1.17 14.01 -22.58
CA LEU A 234 -2.27 13.11 -22.94
C LEU A 234 -2.02 12.44 -24.30
N GLU A 235 -1.51 13.18 -25.29
CA GLU A 235 -1.27 12.63 -26.62
C GLU A 235 -0.15 11.58 -26.63
N ARG A 236 0.97 11.84 -25.96
CA ARG A 236 2.11 10.89 -25.95
C ARG A 236 1.78 9.58 -25.22
N ASN A 237 0.87 9.64 -24.26
CA ASN A 237 0.34 8.48 -23.53
C ASN A 237 -0.89 7.85 -24.20
N GLY A 238 -1.37 8.39 -25.32
CA GLY A 238 -2.56 7.86 -25.99
C GLY A 238 -3.85 8.01 -25.18
N LEU A 239 -3.93 9.00 -24.30
CA LEU A 239 -5.09 9.28 -23.44
C LEU A 239 -6.05 10.31 -24.06
N ALA A 240 -5.85 10.68 -25.33
CA ALA A 240 -6.69 11.59 -26.09
C ALA A 240 -6.92 11.07 -27.52
N GLY A 241 -8.13 11.28 -28.08
CA GLY A 241 -8.43 10.97 -29.47
C GLY A 241 -8.63 9.48 -29.78
N GLY A 242 -9.14 8.70 -28.81
CA GLY A 242 -9.34 7.25 -28.93
C GLY A 242 -10.78 6.82 -29.19
N LYS A 243 -11.01 5.52 -29.12
CA LYS A 243 -12.29 4.84 -29.35
C LYS A 243 -12.79 4.18 -28.08
N LEU A 244 -14.11 4.05 -27.95
CA LEU A 244 -14.74 3.37 -26.83
C LEU A 244 -15.52 2.17 -27.36
N TYR A 245 -15.37 1.04 -26.68
CA TYR A 245 -16.00 -0.22 -27.01
C TYR A 245 -16.78 -0.74 -25.82
N VAL A 246 -17.77 -1.59 -26.10
CA VAL A 246 -18.56 -2.31 -25.09
C VAL A 246 -18.45 -3.80 -25.33
N TRP A 247 -18.38 -4.60 -24.26
CA TRP A 247 -18.34 -6.05 -24.38
C TRP A 247 -19.73 -6.63 -24.68
N VAL A 248 -19.80 -7.48 -25.69
CA VAL A 248 -21.00 -8.20 -26.15
C VAL A 248 -20.71 -9.69 -26.12
N ALA A 249 -21.59 -10.46 -25.47
CA ALA A 249 -21.54 -11.93 -25.41
C ALA A 249 -21.95 -12.58 -26.75
N ASP A 250 -21.24 -12.24 -27.82
CA ASP A 250 -21.47 -12.76 -29.17
C ASP A 250 -20.24 -13.58 -29.60
N ASP A 251 -20.34 -14.91 -29.52
CA ASP A 251 -19.25 -15.81 -29.91
C ASP A 251 -19.04 -15.77 -31.43
N PRO A 252 -17.89 -15.24 -31.92
CA PRO A 252 -17.64 -15.13 -33.36
C PRO A 252 -17.54 -16.49 -34.06
N ASN A 253 -17.28 -17.57 -33.32
CA ASN A 253 -17.23 -18.93 -33.86
C ASN A 253 -18.61 -19.60 -33.91
N HIS A 254 -19.60 -19.06 -33.22
CA HIS A 254 -20.96 -19.60 -33.13
C HIS A 254 -22.02 -18.51 -33.37
N PRO A 255 -22.09 -17.90 -34.57
CA PRO A 255 -22.91 -16.72 -34.87
C PRO A 255 -24.44 -16.96 -34.82
N SER A 256 -24.88 -18.16 -34.45
CA SER A 256 -26.29 -18.52 -34.26
C SER A 256 -26.68 -18.73 -32.79
N ASP A 257 -25.72 -18.66 -31.87
CA ASP A 257 -25.98 -18.77 -30.43
C ASP A 257 -26.70 -17.51 -29.93
N PRO A 258 -27.64 -17.60 -28.96
CA PRO A 258 -28.24 -16.40 -28.38
C PRO A 258 -27.20 -15.58 -27.62
N ILE A 259 -27.21 -14.27 -27.84
CA ILE A 259 -26.40 -13.33 -27.05
C ILE A 259 -26.97 -13.21 -25.64
N GLU A 260 -26.22 -13.66 -24.63
CA GLU A 260 -26.53 -13.45 -23.21
C GLU A 260 -26.48 -11.98 -22.85
N LYS A 261 -27.39 -11.54 -21.97
CA LYS A 261 -27.59 -10.12 -21.71
C LYS A 261 -27.20 -9.67 -20.33
N ASN A 262 -27.17 -10.56 -19.34
CA ASN A 262 -26.98 -10.22 -17.93
C ASN A 262 -26.88 -11.50 -17.07
N PRO A 263 -26.65 -11.37 -15.74
CA PRO A 263 -26.55 -12.50 -14.82
C PRO A 263 -27.74 -13.48 -14.77
N THR A 264 -28.91 -13.16 -15.33
CA THR A 264 -29.99 -14.17 -15.44
C THR A 264 -29.68 -15.30 -16.41
N GLN A 265 -28.67 -15.12 -17.27
CA GLN A 265 -28.28 -16.06 -18.32
C GLN A 265 -26.83 -16.54 -18.19
N PHE A 266 -26.01 -15.86 -17.38
CA PHE A 266 -24.61 -16.19 -17.11
C PHE A 266 -24.31 -16.01 -15.61
N ASN A 267 -24.28 -17.12 -14.87
CA ASN A 267 -24.03 -17.16 -13.42
C ASN A 267 -23.43 -18.51 -13.03
N GLY A 268 -22.98 -18.62 -11.78
CA GLY A 268 -22.39 -19.82 -11.21
C GLY A 268 -20.88 -19.93 -11.42
N ASN A 269 -20.20 -20.50 -10.43
CA ASN A 269 -18.75 -20.71 -10.45
C ASN A 269 -18.31 -21.51 -11.69
N ASN A 270 -17.19 -21.11 -12.28
CA ASN A 270 -16.55 -21.76 -13.43
C ASN A 270 -17.37 -21.72 -14.73
N ALA A 271 -18.42 -20.89 -14.81
CA ALA A 271 -19.06 -20.61 -16.09
C ALA A 271 -18.16 -19.71 -16.95
N SER A 272 -18.20 -19.92 -18.27
CA SER A 272 -17.43 -19.15 -19.25
C SER A 272 -18.32 -18.64 -20.37
N LEU A 273 -17.96 -17.48 -20.93
CA LEU A 273 -18.68 -16.86 -22.03
C LEU A 273 -17.71 -16.19 -23.01
N ASN A 274 -17.82 -16.52 -24.29
CA ASN A 274 -17.06 -15.87 -25.35
C ASN A 274 -17.81 -14.62 -25.82
N GLY A 275 -17.06 -13.60 -26.20
CA GLY A 275 -17.63 -12.37 -26.73
C GLY A 275 -16.64 -11.53 -27.49
N LYS A 276 -17.06 -10.31 -27.79
CA LYS A 276 -16.26 -9.32 -28.51
C LYS A 276 -16.55 -7.92 -28.04
N PHE A 277 -15.60 -7.03 -28.26
CA PHE A 277 -15.74 -5.61 -28.02
C PHE A 277 -16.27 -4.92 -29.29
N VAL A 278 -17.37 -4.19 -29.16
CA VAL A 278 -18.02 -3.45 -30.25
C VAL A 278 -17.88 -1.96 -30.03
N GLU A 279 -17.37 -1.24 -31.03
CA GLU A 279 -17.17 0.21 -30.98
C GLU A 279 -18.51 0.95 -30.86
N ILE A 280 -18.54 1.98 -30.02
CA ILE A 280 -19.67 2.92 -29.92
C ILE A 280 -19.20 4.36 -30.21
N ASP A 281 -20.04 5.10 -30.94
CA ASP A 281 -19.77 6.49 -31.33
C ASP A 281 -19.91 7.46 -30.14
N GLN A 282 -18.85 7.60 -29.34
CA GLN A 282 -18.87 8.44 -28.12
C GLN A 282 -18.63 9.93 -28.35
N TYR A 283 -18.17 10.36 -29.53
CA TYR A 283 -17.74 11.74 -29.77
C TYR A 283 -18.14 12.26 -31.16
N ASP A 284 -18.71 13.47 -31.20
CA ASP A 284 -19.02 14.21 -32.42
C ASP A 284 -19.06 15.73 -32.12
N LEU A 285 -17.96 16.42 -32.45
CA LEU A 285 -17.85 17.88 -32.24
C LEU A 285 -18.95 18.67 -32.95
N SER A 286 -19.48 18.18 -34.08
CA SER A 286 -20.54 18.88 -34.81
C SER A 286 -21.89 18.88 -34.06
N LYS A 287 -22.02 18.01 -33.05
CA LYS A 287 -23.19 17.88 -32.19
C LYS A 287 -22.99 18.46 -30.78
N ALA A 288 -21.89 19.15 -30.51
CA ALA A 288 -21.65 19.78 -29.22
C ALA A 288 -22.83 20.67 -28.78
N GLY A 289 -23.26 20.50 -27.53
CA GLY A 289 -24.40 21.21 -26.92
C GLY A 289 -25.78 20.83 -27.46
N THR A 290 -25.88 19.79 -28.30
CA THR A 290 -27.17 19.26 -28.79
C THR A 290 -27.69 18.13 -27.88
N THR A 291 -28.96 17.75 -28.01
CA THR A 291 -29.56 16.69 -27.18
C THR A 291 -28.77 15.38 -27.28
N GLY A 292 -28.30 14.88 -26.14
CA GLY A 292 -27.50 13.65 -26.05
C GLY A 292 -25.99 13.86 -26.17
N TYR A 293 -25.52 15.10 -26.30
CA TYR A 293 -24.12 15.47 -26.34
C TYR A 293 -23.84 16.63 -25.37
N ASP A 294 -22.67 16.62 -24.73
CA ASP A 294 -22.17 17.72 -23.93
C ASP A 294 -21.60 18.86 -24.81
N ASP A 295 -21.22 19.96 -24.18
CA ASP A 295 -20.68 21.14 -24.87
C ASP A 295 -19.31 20.91 -25.54
N LEU A 296 -18.67 19.77 -25.28
CA LEU A 296 -17.41 19.37 -25.92
C LEU A 296 -17.65 18.38 -27.08
N GLY A 297 -18.88 17.88 -27.24
CA GLY A 297 -19.25 16.91 -28.27
C GLY A 297 -19.15 15.45 -27.83
N PHE A 298 -18.95 15.16 -26.54
CA PHE A 298 -19.05 13.80 -26.02
C PHE A 298 -20.50 13.43 -25.73
N VAL A 299 -20.86 12.17 -25.90
CA VAL A 299 -22.21 11.70 -25.56
C VAL A 299 -22.50 11.85 -24.06
N THR A 300 -23.75 12.13 -23.71
CA THR A 300 -24.21 12.06 -22.33
C THR A 300 -24.28 10.60 -21.85
N GLN A 301 -24.27 10.37 -20.54
CA GLN A 301 -24.39 9.03 -19.96
C GLN A 301 -25.56 8.22 -20.56
N ALA A 302 -26.76 8.82 -20.59
CA ALA A 302 -27.95 8.18 -21.13
C ALA A 302 -27.82 7.83 -22.63
N LYS A 303 -27.09 8.64 -23.40
CA LYS A 303 -26.85 8.37 -24.83
C LYS A 303 -25.81 7.28 -25.02
N GLN A 304 -24.74 7.24 -24.21
CA GLN A 304 -23.75 6.18 -24.20
C GLN A 304 -24.40 4.82 -23.90
N ASP A 305 -25.18 4.73 -22.81
CA ASP A 305 -25.89 3.50 -22.44
C ASP A 305 -26.84 3.06 -23.56
N SER A 306 -27.56 4.01 -24.18
CA SER A 306 -28.42 3.71 -25.33
C SER A 306 -27.67 3.18 -26.55
N LEU A 307 -26.42 3.61 -26.78
CA LEU A 307 -25.58 3.08 -27.87
C LEU A 307 -25.08 1.68 -27.51
N ALA A 308 -24.57 1.50 -26.29
CA ALA A 308 -24.06 0.22 -25.80
C ALA A 308 -25.10 -0.90 -25.89
N PHE A 309 -26.30 -0.67 -25.34
CA PHE A 309 -27.35 -1.69 -25.34
C PHE A 309 -28.05 -1.86 -26.71
N ALA A 310 -27.88 -0.92 -27.65
CA ALA A 310 -28.31 -1.13 -29.03
C ALA A 310 -27.42 -2.14 -29.77
N GLU A 311 -26.12 -2.19 -29.43
CA GLU A 311 -25.16 -3.19 -29.92
C GLU A 311 -25.24 -4.53 -29.18
N GLY A 312 -26.08 -4.63 -28.14
CA GLY A 312 -26.30 -5.86 -27.39
C GLY A 312 -25.33 -6.07 -26.22
N ALA A 313 -24.74 -5.00 -25.68
CA ALA A 313 -23.85 -5.08 -24.53
C ALA A 313 -24.42 -5.92 -23.37
N PHE A 314 -23.55 -6.69 -22.71
CA PHE A 314 -23.92 -7.41 -21.49
C PHE A 314 -24.03 -6.43 -20.32
N GLY A 315 -25.11 -6.52 -19.55
CA GLY A 315 -25.36 -5.71 -18.36
C GLY A 315 -24.88 -6.41 -17.09
N PHE A 316 -23.75 -5.95 -16.54
CA PHE A 316 -23.23 -6.37 -15.23
C PHE A 316 -23.92 -5.60 -14.10
N ALA A 317 -23.92 -6.17 -12.89
CA ALA A 317 -24.47 -5.50 -11.71
C ALA A 317 -23.36 -4.77 -10.95
N ARG A 318 -23.14 -3.48 -11.27
CA ARG A 318 -22.21 -2.60 -10.56
C ARG A 318 -20.76 -3.09 -10.64
N ILE A 319 -20.06 -2.75 -11.73
CA ILE A 319 -18.67 -3.19 -11.93
C ILE A 319 -17.78 -2.31 -11.06
N GLU A 320 -17.14 -2.91 -10.07
CA GLU A 320 -16.20 -2.25 -9.18
C GLU A 320 -14.78 -2.29 -9.76
N ASP A 321 -13.77 -2.58 -8.93
CA ASP A 321 -12.38 -2.59 -9.35
C ASP A 321 -12.12 -3.57 -10.49
N VAL A 322 -11.27 -3.10 -11.40
CA VAL A 322 -10.60 -3.87 -12.44
C VAL A 322 -9.10 -3.88 -12.17
N GLY A 323 -8.43 -4.99 -12.47
CA GLY A 323 -6.99 -5.14 -12.24
C GLY A 323 -6.32 -6.10 -13.22
N THR A 324 -5.22 -5.65 -13.82
CA THR A 324 -4.46 -6.41 -14.82
C THR A 324 -3.61 -7.50 -14.17
N ASN A 325 -3.60 -8.68 -14.78
CA ASN A 325 -2.69 -9.76 -14.40
C ASN A 325 -1.24 -9.34 -14.71
N PRO A 326 -0.35 -9.25 -13.70
CA PRO A 326 1.03 -8.81 -13.90
C PRO A 326 1.88 -9.80 -14.69
N GLN A 327 1.43 -11.05 -14.84
CA GLN A 327 2.13 -12.10 -15.59
C GLN A 327 1.66 -12.22 -17.06
N ASP A 328 0.47 -11.72 -17.35
CA ASP A 328 -0.15 -11.75 -18.68
C ASP A 328 -1.05 -10.52 -18.87
N GLY A 329 -0.52 -9.47 -19.49
CA GLY A 329 -1.17 -8.17 -19.58
C GLY A 329 -2.47 -8.14 -20.38
N THR A 330 -2.83 -9.23 -21.06
CA THR A 330 -4.13 -9.38 -21.75
C THR A 330 -5.26 -9.88 -20.85
N GLN A 331 -4.93 -10.32 -19.63
CA GLN A 331 -5.89 -10.85 -18.66
C GLN A 331 -6.21 -9.84 -17.57
N ILE A 332 -7.50 -9.62 -17.33
CA ILE A 332 -8.01 -8.67 -16.35
C ILE A 332 -8.94 -9.40 -15.37
N ALA A 333 -8.77 -9.16 -14.08
CA ALA A 333 -9.77 -9.49 -13.07
C ALA A 333 -10.68 -8.29 -12.87
N PHE A 334 -11.97 -8.53 -12.62
CA PHE A 334 -12.88 -7.47 -12.24
C PHE A 334 -13.99 -7.97 -11.33
N ASN A 335 -14.45 -7.11 -10.43
CA ASN A 335 -15.55 -7.41 -9.53
C ASN A 335 -16.84 -6.78 -10.02
N ALA A 336 -17.95 -7.47 -9.77
CA ALA A 336 -19.27 -6.87 -9.75
C ALA A 336 -19.82 -7.02 -8.33
N THR A 337 -20.07 -5.92 -7.61
CA THR A 337 -20.46 -6.00 -6.19
C THR A 337 -21.87 -6.58 -5.99
N GLY A 338 -22.66 -6.58 -7.06
CA GLY A 338 -24.02 -7.12 -7.08
C GLY A 338 -25.09 -6.14 -6.59
N ASN A 339 -26.35 -6.47 -6.86
CA ASN A 339 -27.50 -5.71 -6.40
C ASN A 339 -28.76 -6.59 -6.37
N SER A 340 -29.31 -6.81 -5.17
CA SER A 340 -30.51 -7.65 -4.97
C SER A 340 -31.77 -7.19 -5.72
N SER A 341 -31.84 -5.92 -6.14
CA SER A 341 -32.96 -5.37 -6.90
C SER A 341 -32.85 -5.59 -8.41
N LEU A 342 -31.66 -5.93 -8.92
CA LEU A 342 -31.42 -6.21 -10.33
C LEU A 342 -31.58 -7.69 -10.62
N PHE A 343 -31.90 -8.00 -11.89
CA PHE A 343 -31.79 -9.35 -12.46
C PHE A 343 -32.48 -10.47 -11.65
N GLY A 344 -33.58 -10.16 -10.94
CA GLY A 344 -34.26 -11.14 -10.09
C GLY A 344 -33.38 -11.73 -8.99
N GLY A 345 -32.39 -10.97 -8.54
CA GLY A 345 -31.44 -11.34 -7.49
C GLY A 345 -30.38 -12.35 -7.91
N GLN A 346 -30.20 -12.62 -9.21
CA GLN A 346 -29.19 -13.59 -9.71
C GLN A 346 -27.74 -13.14 -9.49
N ASP A 347 -27.51 -11.89 -9.13
CA ASP A 347 -26.22 -11.35 -8.67
C ASP A 347 -26.47 -10.39 -7.50
N SER A 348 -26.82 -10.95 -6.34
CA SER A 348 -27.16 -10.16 -5.13
C SER A 348 -25.98 -9.99 -4.18
N TRP A 349 -25.08 -10.98 -4.19
CA TRP A 349 -23.91 -11.06 -3.31
C TRP A 349 -22.61 -10.77 -4.06
N GLY A 350 -22.72 -10.42 -5.34
CA GLY A 350 -21.62 -10.06 -6.22
C GLY A 350 -20.84 -11.25 -6.79
N THR A 351 -20.03 -10.95 -7.80
CA THR A 351 -19.33 -11.94 -8.61
C THR A 351 -17.94 -11.41 -8.99
N THR A 352 -16.92 -12.26 -8.87
CA THR A 352 -15.55 -11.97 -9.35
C THR A 352 -15.33 -12.69 -10.67
N TYR A 353 -14.88 -11.93 -11.67
CA TYR A 353 -14.66 -12.39 -13.04
C TYR A 353 -13.19 -12.30 -13.43
N ARG A 354 -12.82 -13.05 -14.47
CA ARG A 354 -11.63 -12.82 -15.29
C ARG A 354 -12.06 -12.64 -16.74
N ILE A 355 -11.48 -11.69 -17.45
CA ILE A 355 -11.55 -11.60 -18.91
C ILE A 355 -10.16 -11.77 -19.52
N ASP A 356 -10.07 -12.54 -20.61
CA ASP A 356 -8.87 -12.70 -21.44
C ASP A 356 -9.16 -12.06 -22.80
N ILE A 357 -8.36 -11.08 -23.22
CA ILE A 357 -8.63 -10.20 -24.37
C ILE A 357 -7.62 -10.44 -25.49
N ASP A 358 -8.10 -10.66 -26.72
CA ASP A 358 -7.25 -10.81 -27.89
C ASP A 358 -7.26 -9.53 -28.76
N PHE A 359 -6.10 -8.89 -28.87
CA PHE A 359 -5.84 -7.71 -29.68
C PHE A 359 -5.17 -7.99 -31.04
N ASN A 360 -5.00 -9.25 -31.45
CA ASN A 360 -4.32 -9.61 -32.70
C ASN A 360 -4.89 -8.90 -33.94
N ASN A 361 -6.17 -8.55 -33.92
CA ASN A 361 -6.86 -7.83 -35.00
C ASN A 361 -7.35 -6.42 -34.58
N ILE A 362 -6.68 -5.78 -33.62
CA ILE A 362 -6.98 -4.41 -33.14
C ILE A 362 -7.05 -3.38 -34.28
N ALA A 363 -6.20 -3.52 -35.31
CA ALA A 363 -6.18 -2.62 -36.46
C ALA A 363 -7.50 -2.64 -37.29
N THR A 364 -8.25 -3.73 -37.26
CA THR A 364 -9.59 -3.82 -37.87
C THR A 364 -10.73 -3.58 -36.88
N GLY A 365 -10.40 -3.34 -35.60
CA GLY A 365 -11.37 -3.23 -34.52
C GLY A 365 -12.00 -4.56 -34.11
N ASP A 366 -11.43 -5.69 -34.55
CA ASP A 366 -11.90 -7.04 -34.20
C ASP A 366 -11.16 -7.48 -32.93
N ILE A 367 -11.72 -7.08 -31.79
CA ILE A 367 -11.17 -7.37 -30.46
C ILE A 367 -12.12 -8.35 -29.80
N VAL A 368 -11.65 -9.55 -29.49
CA VAL A 368 -12.45 -10.62 -28.87
C VAL A 368 -12.04 -10.83 -27.43
N GLY A 369 -12.94 -11.36 -26.61
CA GLY A 369 -12.61 -11.63 -25.21
C GLY A 369 -13.47 -12.72 -24.60
N LYS A 370 -12.87 -13.52 -23.71
CA LYS A 370 -13.54 -14.59 -22.99
C LYS A 370 -13.63 -14.24 -21.52
N ILE A 371 -14.85 -14.25 -20.97
CA ILE A 371 -15.10 -14.01 -19.54
C ILE A 371 -15.31 -15.34 -18.82
N ASP A 372 -14.66 -15.51 -17.67
CA ASP A 372 -14.82 -16.62 -16.74
C ASP A 372 -15.33 -16.10 -15.38
N ILE A 373 -16.29 -16.80 -14.77
CA ILE A 373 -16.69 -16.56 -13.37
C ILE A 373 -15.73 -17.33 -12.46
N LEU A 374 -14.88 -16.60 -11.74
CA LEU A 374 -13.96 -17.18 -10.76
C LEU A 374 -14.69 -17.53 -9.46
N TYR A 375 -15.62 -16.66 -9.05
CA TYR A 375 -16.42 -16.84 -7.85
C TYR A 375 -17.75 -16.07 -7.95
N ASP A 376 -18.86 -16.77 -7.69
CA ASP A 376 -20.21 -16.22 -7.61
C ASP A 376 -20.70 -16.27 -6.15
N GLY A 377 -20.84 -15.08 -5.55
CA GLY A 377 -21.27 -14.91 -4.17
C GLY A 377 -22.67 -15.42 -3.90
N ASN A 378 -23.53 -15.58 -4.91
CA ASN A 378 -24.88 -16.12 -4.72
C ASN A 378 -24.87 -17.61 -4.34
N VAL A 379 -23.78 -18.33 -4.63
CA VAL A 379 -23.62 -19.75 -4.29
C VAL A 379 -23.47 -19.96 -2.79
N THR A 380 -22.60 -19.17 -2.15
CA THR A 380 -22.23 -19.30 -0.72
C THR A 380 -22.92 -18.27 0.17
N LYS A 381 -23.37 -17.14 -0.42
CA LYS A 381 -24.03 -16.02 0.24
C LYS A 381 -23.15 -15.49 1.38
N ASP A 382 -23.77 -15.22 2.52
CA ASP A 382 -23.12 -14.62 3.68
C ASP A 382 -21.98 -15.44 4.31
N SER A 383 -21.78 -16.70 3.89
CA SER A 383 -20.71 -17.56 4.41
C SER A 383 -19.36 -17.39 3.69
N GLY A 384 -19.35 -16.79 2.49
CA GLY A 384 -18.15 -16.60 1.68
C GLY A 384 -17.74 -15.13 1.55
N LEU A 385 -17.13 -14.80 0.41
CA LEU A 385 -16.93 -13.44 -0.10
C LEU A 385 -18.29 -12.85 -0.53
N ARG A 386 -18.54 -11.59 -0.17
CA ARG A 386 -19.81 -10.89 -0.32
C ARG A 386 -19.55 -9.47 -0.77
N SER A 387 -20.25 -9.03 -1.81
CA SER A 387 -20.12 -7.68 -2.35
C SER A 387 -18.65 -7.31 -2.59
N PRO A 388 -17.97 -8.11 -3.44
CA PRO A 388 -16.57 -7.88 -3.75
C PRO A 388 -16.42 -6.51 -4.40
N ASP A 389 -15.48 -5.75 -3.89
CA ASP A 389 -15.23 -4.38 -4.29
C ASP A 389 -13.79 -4.25 -4.79
N ASN A 390 -12.89 -3.69 -3.98
CA ASN A 390 -11.52 -3.48 -4.43
C ASN A 390 -10.80 -4.80 -4.70
N LEU A 391 -9.89 -4.78 -5.68
CA LEU A 391 -9.04 -5.93 -5.96
C LEU A 391 -7.65 -5.55 -6.45
N THR A 392 -6.72 -6.46 -6.21
CA THR A 392 -5.41 -6.44 -6.86
C THR A 392 -5.03 -7.83 -7.33
N TRP A 393 -4.53 -7.93 -8.56
CA TRP A 393 -3.89 -9.15 -9.04
C TRP A 393 -2.40 -9.08 -8.68
N SER A 394 -2.02 -9.84 -7.66
CA SER A 394 -0.67 -9.83 -7.12
C SER A 394 0.30 -10.54 -8.06
N ASP A 395 1.57 -10.14 -7.95
CA ASP A 395 2.69 -10.77 -8.65
C ASP A 395 2.85 -12.26 -8.31
N ASP A 396 2.25 -12.75 -7.22
CA ASP A 396 2.22 -14.16 -6.83
C ASP A 396 1.23 -14.99 -7.66
N GLY A 397 0.46 -14.34 -8.54
CA GLY A 397 -0.54 -14.93 -9.43
C GLY A 397 -1.95 -15.01 -8.84
N LYS A 398 -2.16 -14.68 -7.56
CA LYS A 398 -3.48 -14.66 -6.93
C LYS A 398 -4.14 -13.28 -7.04
N ILE A 399 -5.45 -13.27 -6.88
CA ILE A 399 -6.25 -12.05 -6.78
C ILE A 399 -6.63 -11.87 -5.32
N TYR A 400 -6.37 -10.67 -4.78
CA TYR A 400 -6.74 -10.27 -3.43
C TYR A 400 -7.94 -9.32 -3.52
N ILE A 401 -8.97 -9.54 -2.71
CA ILE A 401 -10.29 -8.93 -2.88
C ILE A 401 -10.79 -8.42 -1.53
N GLN A 402 -11.36 -7.23 -1.52
CA GLN A 402 -12.00 -6.63 -0.36
C GLN A 402 -13.53 -6.58 -0.53
N GLU A 403 -14.24 -6.30 0.56
CA GLU A 403 -15.71 -6.25 0.57
C GLU A 403 -16.20 -4.83 0.91
N ASP A 404 -17.09 -4.30 0.07
CA ASP A 404 -17.97 -3.16 0.38
C ASP A 404 -19.44 -3.63 0.46
N PRO A 405 -20.11 -3.55 1.63
CA PRO A 405 -21.48 -4.01 1.83
C PRO A 405 -22.57 -3.42 0.89
N ALA A 406 -22.80 -4.03 -0.28
CA ALA A 406 -23.89 -3.68 -1.20
C ALA A 406 -25.25 -4.40 -0.95
N VAL A 407 -25.29 -5.39 -0.07
CA VAL A 407 -26.45 -6.28 0.12
C VAL A 407 -27.13 -6.16 1.49
N THR A 408 -28.47 -6.18 1.50
CA THR A 408 -29.22 -6.30 2.75
C THR A 408 -28.96 -7.67 3.36
N GLY A 409 -28.44 -7.70 4.60
CA GLY A 409 -28.12 -8.97 5.26
C GLY A 409 -26.64 -9.24 5.40
N PHE A 410 -25.76 -8.32 4.98
CA PHE A 410 -24.32 -8.43 5.13
C PHE A 410 -23.93 -8.81 6.57
N GLY A 411 -23.29 -9.97 6.71
CA GLY A 411 -22.81 -10.54 7.96
C GLY A 411 -23.89 -10.95 8.96
N GLN A 412 -25.18 -10.83 8.65
CA GLN A 412 -26.25 -11.11 9.62
C GLN A 412 -26.32 -12.60 10.00
N THR A 413 -25.92 -13.49 9.09
CA THR A 413 -25.91 -14.94 9.34
C THR A 413 -24.55 -15.39 9.86
N SER A 414 -23.45 -14.87 9.29
CA SER A 414 -22.09 -15.26 9.65
C SER A 414 -21.58 -14.58 10.92
N GLY A 415 -22.09 -13.39 11.25
CA GLY A 415 -21.56 -12.52 12.30
C GLY A 415 -20.22 -11.88 11.94
N LEU A 416 -19.81 -11.94 10.66
CA LEU A 416 -18.50 -11.47 10.20
C LEU A 416 -18.62 -10.11 9.52
N THR A 417 -17.72 -9.20 9.89
CA THR A 417 -17.52 -7.87 9.29
C THR A 417 -16.91 -7.99 7.89
N ASN A 418 -16.68 -6.85 7.24
CA ASN A 418 -15.92 -6.72 6.00
C ASN A 418 -14.53 -7.37 6.14
N SER A 419 -14.09 -8.00 5.07
CA SER A 419 -12.96 -8.93 5.07
C SER A 419 -12.08 -8.75 3.84
N ILE A 420 -10.82 -9.16 3.98
CA ILE A 420 -9.88 -9.30 2.85
C ILE A 420 -9.77 -10.79 2.52
N PHE A 421 -9.85 -11.13 1.23
CA PHE A 421 -9.75 -12.48 0.71
C PHE A 421 -8.64 -12.61 -0.31
N SER A 422 -8.21 -13.85 -0.57
CA SER A 422 -7.45 -14.23 -1.77
C SER A 422 -8.13 -15.36 -2.52
N ILE A 423 -8.00 -15.37 -3.85
CA ILE A 423 -8.43 -16.45 -4.74
C ILE A 423 -7.31 -16.75 -5.75
N ASP A 424 -7.09 -18.02 -6.07
CA ASP A 424 -6.13 -18.47 -7.09
C ASP A 424 -6.86 -18.70 -8.43
N PRO A 425 -6.73 -17.79 -9.41
CA PRO A 425 -7.40 -17.88 -10.70
C PRO A 425 -6.80 -18.93 -11.65
N SER A 426 -5.63 -19.50 -11.32
CA SER A 426 -4.97 -20.53 -12.12
C SER A 426 -5.51 -21.94 -11.84
N ASN A 427 -6.24 -22.11 -10.73
CA ASN A 427 -6.83 -23.39 -10.35
C ASN A 427 -7.99 -23.77 -11.29
N ASP A 428 -8.18 -25.06 -11.57
CA ASP A 428 -9.33 -25.57 -12.35
C ASP A 428 -10.69 -25.23 -11.68
N ASN A 429 -10.70 -24.99 -10.37
CA ASN A 429 -11.87 -24.54 -9.62
C ASN A 429 -11.48 -23.39 -8.66
N PRO A 430 -11.30 -22.15 -9.16
CA PRO A 430 -10.83 -21.01 -8.37
C PRO A 430 -11.64 -20.78 -7.10
N SER A 431 -12.97 -20.91 -7.17
CA SER A 431 -13.86 -20.75 -6.01
C SER A 431 -13.53 -21.63 -4.80
N SER A 432 -12.85 -22.78 -5.00
CA SER A 432 -12.43 -23.66 -3.91
C SER A 432 -11.16 -23.22 -3.19
N THR A 433 -10.44 -22.25 -3.74
CA THR A 433 -9.19 -21.68 -3.19
C THR A 433 -9.43 -20.41 -2.38
N LEU A 434 -10.66 -19.88 -2.40
CA LEU A 434 -11.03 -18.65 -1.70
C LEU A 434 -10.69 -18.77 -0.21
N THR A 435 -9.82 -17.88 0.27
CA THR A 435 -9.34 -17.86 1.65
C THR A 435 -9.51 -16.48 2.23
N ARG A 436 -10.09 -16.39 3.44
CA ARG A 436 -10.21 -15.13 4.18
C ARG A 436 -8.92 -14.86 4.94
N LEU A 437 -8.31 -13.71 4.69
CA LEU A 437 -7.01 -13.33 5.21
C LEU A 437 -7.09 -12.33 6.36
N ALA A 438 -8.11 -11.48 6.38
CA ALA A 438 -8.28 -10.48 7.42
C ALA A 438 -9.76 -10.08 7.60
N ILE A 439 -10.09 -9.48 8.74
CA ILE A 439 -11.43 -8.96 9.07
C ILE A 439 -11.33 -7.62 9.78
N ALA A 440 -12.25 -6.68 9.55
CA ALA A 440 -12.28 -5.44 10.32
C ALA A 440 -12.54 -5.67 11.81
N ASP A 441 -11.76 -5.00 12.67
CA ASP A 441 -11.91 -4.99 14.12
C ASP A 441 -12.75 -3.81 14.60
N ARG A 442 -14.04 -4.07 14.76
CA ARG A 442 -15.01 -3.13 15.31
C ARG A 442 -15.21 -3.27 16.82
N SER A 443 -14.36 -4.06 17.48
CA SER A 443 -14.35 -4.15 18.93
C SER A 443 -13.71 -2.92 19.55
N ALA A 444 -13.88 -2.72 20.86
CA ALA A 444 -13.23 -1.63 21.58
C ALA A 444 -11.69 -1.64 21.49
N ALA A 445 -11.08 -2.77 21.10
CA ALA A 445 -9.64 -2.89 20.92
C ALA A 445 -9.15 -2.22 19.62
N GLY A 446 -9.96 -2.20 18.57
CA GLY A 446 -9.63 -1.58 17.28
C GLY A 446 -10.03 -0.11 17.14
N LEU A 447 -10.69 0.48 18.16
CA LEU A 447 -11.14 1.88 18.10
C LEU A 447 -10.04 2.85 18.57
N PRO A 448 -9.77 3.95 17.84
CA PRO A 448 -8.92 5.02 18.32
C PRO A 448 -9.48 5.65 19.61
N ALA A 449 -8.62 5.95 20.58
CA ALA A 449 -9.05 6.34 21.93
C ALA A 449 -9.89 7.64 21.99
N THR A 450 -9.79 8.50 20.96
CA THR A 450 -10.51 9.77 20.89
C THR A 450 -11.79 9.72 20.07
N GLN A 451 -12.00 8.63 19.32
CA GLN A 451 -13.12 8.49 18.39
C GLN A 451 -14.20 7.59 18.99
N THR A 452 -15.38 7.58 18.39
CA THR A 452 -16.49 6.73 18.82
C THR A 452 -17.23 6.18 17.62
N ASP A 453 -17.54 4.88 17.66
CA ASP A 453 -18.42 4.23 16.71
C ASP A 453 -19.89 4.61 17.01
N SER A 454 -20.48 5.35 16.09
CA SER A 454 -21.88 5.81 16.16
C SER A 454 -22.90 4.74 15.78
N ASP A 455 -22.47 3.65 15.13
CA ASP A 455 -23.35 2.54 14.71
C ASP A 455 -22.70 1.16 14.91
N PRO A 456 -22.37 0.79 16.16
CA PRO A 456 -21.62 -0.43 16.47
C PRO A 456 -22.40 -1.73 16.24
N LYS A 457 -23.67 -1.67 15.83
CA LYS A 457 -24.52 -2.86 15.59
C LYS A 457 -24.65 -3.21 14.13
N ASN A 458 -24.51 -2.23 13.23
CA ASN A 458 -24.53 -2.48 11.80
C ASN A 458 -23.13 -2.86 11.35
N ILE A 459 -22.80 -4.16 11.36
CA ILE A 459 -21.45 -4.67 11.07
C ILE A 459 -20.89 -4.28 9.70
N GLY A 460 -21.73 -3.90 8.73
CA GLY A 460 -21.34 -3.39 7.42
C GLY A 460 -21.19 -1.87 7.33
N SER A 461 -21.15 -1.14 8.45
CA SER A 461 -20.88 0.32 8.42
C SER A 461 -19.43 0.67 8.13
N TRP A 462 -18.53 -0.32 8.06
CA TRP A 462 -17.13 -0.14 7.69
C TRP A 462 -16.87 -0.94 6.43
N GLU A 463 -15.88 -0.50 5.68
CA GLU A 463 -15.38 -1.10 4.47
C GLU A 463 -13.87 -1.31 4.61
N THR A 464 -13.37 -2.40 4.04
CA THR A 464 -11.94 -2.57 3.79
C THR A 464 -11.76 -2.12 2.36
N SER A 465 -10.94 -1.12 2.12
CA SER A 465 -10.87 -0.46 0.82
C SER A 465 -9.42 -0.34 0.33
N GLY A 466 -9.28 0.01 -0.95
CA GLY A 466 -8.04 0.20 -1.69
C GLY A 466 -6.92 -0.80 -1.38
N ILE A 467 -6.74 -1.87 -2.14
CA ILE A 467 -5.65 -2.86 -1.92
C ILE A 467 -4.66 -2.91 -3.07
N ILE A 468 -3.35 -2.91 -2.76
CA ILE A 468 -2.29 -3.16 -3.74
C ILE A 468 -1.18 -4.04 -3.19
N ASP A 469 -0.60 -4.90 -4.02
CA ASP A 469 0.64 -5.62 -3.70
C ASP A 469 1.84 -4.66 -3.78
N VAL A 470 2.55 -4.48 -2.67
CA VAL A 470 3.77 -3.67 -2.60
C VAL A 470 5.01 -4.48 -2.26
N SER A 471 4.92 -5.81 -2.25
CA SER A 471 6.01 -6.71 -1.89
C SER A 471 7.33 -6.33 -2.55
N LYS A 472 7.34 -6.18 -3.89
CA LYS A 472 8.57 -5.83 -4.62
C LYS A 472 9.12 -4.45 -4.25
N LEU A 473 8.25 -3.48 -3.95
CA LEU A 473 8.67 -2.12 -3.58
C LEU A 473 9.44 -2.09 -2.25
N PHE A 474 9.10 -3.02 -1.36
CA PHE A 474 9.72 -3.22 -0.03
C PHE A 474 10.64 -4.46 0.01
N GLY A 475 10.91 -5.08 -1.13
CA GLY A 475 11.81 -6.23 -1.28
C GLY A 475 11.35 -7.55 -0.63
N ALA A 476 10.07 -7.70 -0.31
CA ALA A 476 9.45 -8.97 0.05
C ALA A 476 9.16 -9.81 -1.22
N LYS A 477 8.92 -11.11 -1.08
CA LYS A 477 8.40 -11.91 -2.21
C LYS A 477 6.99 -11.45 -2.58
N PRO A 478 6.62 -11.55 -3.88
CA PRO A 478 5.24 -11.33 -4.32
C PRO A 478 4.18 -11.93 -3.40
N GLY A 479 3.15 -11.14 -3.09
CA GLY A 479 2.02 -11.58 -2.27
C GLY A 479 2.27 -11.71 -0.76
N GLU A 480 3.39 -11.18 -0.26
CA GLU A 480 3.74 -11.18 1.17
C GLU A 480 3.50 -9.84 1.88
N LEU A 481 3.37 -8.73 1.16
CA LEU A 481 3.13 -7.40 1.72
C LEU A 481 2.18 -6.58 0.85
N PHE A 482 1.03 -6.23 1.44
CA PHE A 482 0.02 -5.39 0.78
C PHE A 482 -0.13 -4.07 1.52
N LEU A 483 -0.42 -3.01 0.78
CA LEU A 483 -1.07 -1.83 1.35
C LEU A 483 -2.57 -2.00 1.21
N PHE A 484 -3.28 -1.63 2.25
CA PHE A 484 -4.72 -1.50 2.20
C PHE A 484 -5.21 -0.39 3.14
N ASP A 485 -6.45 0.05 2.98
CA ASP A 485 -7.08 0.96 3.92
C ASP A 485 -8.47 0.52 4.40
N VAL A 486 -9.04 1.35 5.26
CA VAL A 486 -10.34 1.14 5.90
C VAL A 486 -11.12 2.44 5.84
N GLN A 487 -12.33 2.39 5.28
CA GLN A 487 -13.35 3.43 5.43
C GLN A 487 -14.21 3.08 6.63
N ALA A 488 -14.00 3.76 7.74
CA ALA A 488 -14.70 3.50 8.98
C ALA A 488 -15.84 4.52 9.15
N HIS A 489 -16.86 4.47 8.29
CA HIS A 489 -17.91 5.51 8.19
C HIS A 489 -18.61 5.85 9.50
N SER A 490 -18.72 4.88 10.41
CA SER A 490 -19.36 5.09 11.70
C SER A 490 -18.43 5.68 12.77
N LEU A 491 -17.12 5.75 12.55
CA LEU A 491 -16.16 6.39 13.45
C LEU A 491 -16.21 7.91 13.31
N VAL A 492 -16.62 8.55 14.39
CA VAL A 492 -16.86 9.99 14.45
C VAL A 492 -16.27 10.61 15.73
N ASN A 493 -16.30 11.93 15.81
CA ASN A 493 -15.86 12.76 16.96
C ASN A 493 -14.34 12.79 17.22
N GLY A 494 -13.94 13.46 18.30
CA GLY A 494 -12.55 13.49 18.75
C GLY A 494 -11.60 14.17 17.77
N SER A 495 -10.54 13.45 17.39
CA SER A 495 -9.57 13.93 16.40
C SER A 495 -10.19 14.20 15.03
N ILE A 496 -11.30 13.54 14.66
CA ILE A 496 -12.03 13.82 13.41
C ILE A 496 -12.50 15.28 13.34
N ILE A 497 -12.90 15.85 14.47
CA ILE A 497 -13.35 17.24 14.56
C ILE A 497 -12.17 18.18 14.88
N THR A 498 -11.22 17.71 15.70
CA THR A 498 -10.24 18.59 16.34
C THR A 498 -8.84 18.58 15.70
N ALA A 499 -8.52 17.66 14.79
CA ALA A 499 -7.18 17.54 14.20
C ALA A 499 -6.72 18.81 13.46
N THR A 500 -7.62 19.43 12.69
CA THR A 500 -7.38 20.72 12.03
C THR A 500 -7.94 21.90 12.82
N ASN A 501 -8.96 21.67 13.65
CA ASN A 501 -9.63 22.66 14.50
C ASN A 501 -10.09 23.92 13.71
N ILE A 502 -10.58 23.70 12.50
CA ILE A 502 -11.11 24.71 11.59
C ILE A 502 -12.61 24.90 11.90
N ASP A 503 -13.00 26.14 12.11
CA ASP A 503 -14.39 26.59 12.12
C ASP A 503 -14.60 27.40 10.83
N GLY A 504 -15.02 26.69 9.77
CA GLY A 504 -15.07 27.24 8.42
C GLY A 504 -16.18 28.27 8.25
N ASN A 505 -17.26 28.14 9.03
CA ASN A 505 -18.45 28.99 8.95
C ASN A 505 -18.42 30.16 9.97
N GLY A 506 -17.59 30.08 11.01
CA GLY A 506 -17.38 31.13 12.01
C GLY A 506 -18.45 31.19 13.11
N ASP A 507 -19.21 30.12 13.33
CA ASP A 507 -20.25 30.02 14.38
C ASP A 507 -19.70 29.65 15.76
N GLY A 508 -18.40 29.36 15.85
CA GLY A 508 -17.68 28.97 17.05
C GLY A 508 -17.70 27.48 17.36
N ILE A 509 -18.22 26.63 16.46
CA ILE A 509 -18.37 25.18 16.66
C ILE A 509 -17.75 24.43 15.47
N PRO A 510 -16.51 23.92 15.61
CA PRO A 510 -15.92 23.03 14.60
C PRO A 510 -16.78 21.78 14.40
N THR A 511 -17.02 21.42 13.15
CA THR A 511 -17.75 20.19 12.77
C THR A 511 -16.87 19.24 11.96
N ALA A 512 -17.26 17.97 11.89
CA ALA A 512 -16.61 16.97 11.03
C ALA A 512 -16.62 17.41 9.55
N ALA A 513 -17.76 17.90 9.05
CA ALA A 513 -17.90 18.35 7.66
C ALA A 513 -16.91 19.47 7.27
N GLU A 514 -16.45 20.29 8.22
CA GLU A 514 -15.46 21.35 7.99
C GLU A 514 -14.00 20.91 8.18
N ASN A 515 -13.80 19.77 8.86
CA ASN A 515 -12.51 19.22 9.23
C ASN A 515 -12.30 17.90 8.50
N LEU A 516 -12.46 16.77 9.20
CA LEU A 516 -12.40 15.41 8.66
C LEU A 516 -13.79 14.79 8.72
N VAL A 517 -14.17 14.00 7.72
CA VAL A 517 -15.56 13.52 7.61
C VAL A 517 -15.84 12.34 8.55
N GLU A 518 -14.91 11.41 8.62
CA GLU A 518 -15.05 10.14 9.35
C GLU A 518 -13.67 9.52 9.63
N GLY A 519 -13.65 8.43 10.39
CA GLY A 519 -12.43 7.67 10.69
C GLY A 519 -11.99 6.74 9.57
N GLY A 520 -10.85 6.08 9.80
CA GLY A 520 -10.24 5.15 8.87
C GLY A 520 -8.76 4.97 9.17
N GLN A 521 -8.10 4.10 8.43
CA GLN A 521 -6.69 3.78 8.64
C GLN A 521 -6.06 3.28 7.33
N LEU A 522 -4.84 3.73 7.03
CA LEU A 522 -3.98 3.10 6.02
C LEU A 522 -3.04 2.14 6.76
N ALA A 523 -2.89 0.91 6.27
CA ALA A 523 -2.10 -0.12 6.92
C ALA A 523 -1.39 -1.06 5.94
N PHE A 524 -0.34 -1.72 6.42
CA PHE A 524 0.19 -2.91 5.77
C PHE A 524 -0.56 -4.15 6.22
N LEU A 525 -0.90 -5.03 5.28
CA LEU A 525 -1.24 -6.43 5.55
C LEU A 525 -0.01 -7.28 5.23
N ILE A 526 0.54 -7.92 6.26
CA ILE A 526 1.79 -8.67 6.19
C ILE A 526 1.48 -10.16 6.30
N ALA A 527 1.94 -10.93 5.32
CA ALA A 527 1.78 -12.38 5.31
C ALA A 527 2.52 -13.06 6.48
N PRO A 528 2.10 -14.29 6.86
CA PRO A 528 2.81 -15.06 7.87
C PRO A 528 4.27 -15.26 7.46
N ARG A 529 5.17 -15.24 8.45
CA ARG A 529 6.60 -15.47 8.20
C ARG A 529 6.81 -16.76 7.43
N SER A 530 7.61 -16.69 6.36
CA SER A 530 8.16 -17.90 5.77
C SER A 530 9.04 -18.59 6.80
N SER A 531 9.10 -19.92 6.78
CA SER A 531 9.93 -20.67 7.73
C SER A 531 11.01 -21.44 7.00
N VAL A 532 12.25 -21.21 7.41
CA VAL A 532 13.43 -21.91 6.90
C VAL A 532 14.08 -22.64 8.05
N VAL A 533 14.16 -23.97 7.91
CA VAL A 533 14.65 -24.87 8.96
C VAL A 533 15.87 -25.61 8.44
N GLY A 534 16.96 -25.50 9.19
CA GLY A 534 18.23 -26.18 8.96
C GLY A 534 18.23 -27.62 9.45
N THR A 535 19.43 -28.14 9.60
CA THR A 535 19.72 -29.52 9.88
C THR A 535 20.38 -29.66 11.26
N LYS A 536 21.20 -30.69 11.43
CA LYS A 536 22.05 -30.86 12.63
C LYS A 536 23.53 -30.71 12.27
N ARG A 537 23.80 -30.11 11.13
CA ARG A 537 25.12 -29.88 10.57
C ARG A 537 25.20 -28.40 10.25
N ALA A 538 26.43 -27.92 10.05
CA ALA A 538 26.68 -26.57 9.57
C ALA A 538 25.83 -26.25 8.32
N ASP A 539 24.94 -25.28 8.46
CA ASP A 539 24.07 -24.75 7.42
C ASP A 539 24.51 -23.35 6.99
N LYS A 540 24.19 -22.99 5.75
CA LYS A 540 24.39 -21.63 5.23
C LYS A 540 23.09 -21.14 4.62
N PHE A 541 22.50 -20.13 5.24
CA PHE A 541 21.33 -19.41 4.74
C PHE A 541 21.71 -18.01 4.31
N GLU A 542 21.33 -17.66 3.09
CA GLU A 542 21.64 -16.38 2.47
C GLU A 542 20.37 -15.85 1.79
N ALA A 543 19.93 -14.66 2.20
CA ALA A 543 18.72 -14.03 1.73
C ALA A 543 18.75 -13.86 0.20
N GLY A 544 17.66 -14.26 -0.48
CA GLY A 544 17.56 -14.26 -1.95
C GLY A 544 18.30 -15.41 -2.65
N VAL A 545 19.04 -16.24 -1.92
CA VAL A 545 19.75 -17.42 -2.46
C VAL A 545 19.15 -18.72 -1.92
N THR A 546 18.84 -18.76 -0.63
CA THR A 546 18.22 -19.92 0.02
C THR A 546 16.72 -19.94 -0.26
N GLU A 547 16.22 -21.07 -0.76
CA GLU A 547 14.78 -21.26 -1.00
C GLU A 547 13.97 -20.99 0.29
N GLY A 548 12.94 -20.16 0.18
CA GLY A 548 12.14 -19.69 1.31
C GLY A 548 12.68 -18.43 1.98
N PHE A 549 13.99 -18.18 1.98
CA PHE A 549 14.60 -17.05 2.70
C PHE A 549 14.85 -15.85 1.76
N ASP A 550 14.02 -14.82 1.81
CA ASP A 550 14.25 -13.57 1.05
C ASP A 550 14.87 -12.46 1.90
N GLY A 551 14.94 -12.67 3.22
CA GLY A 551 15.51 -11.78 4.21
C GLY A 551 14.50 -10.79 4.77
N PHE A 552 13.21 -10.85 4.42
CA PHE A 552 12.17 -9.97 4.95
C PHE A 552 11.10 -10.77 5.69
N ASN A 553 10.89 -10.46 6.97
CA ASN A 553 9.87 -11.08 7.81
C ASN A 553 9.92 -12.62 7.78
N ASP A 554 11.12 -13.22 7.77
CA ASP A 554 11.31 -14.66 7.77
C ASP A 554 11.52 -15.23 9.18
N SER A 555 11.23 -16.51 9.37
CA SER A 555 11.60 -17.29 10.56
C SER A 555 12.68 -18.29 10.18
N VAL A 556 13.89 -18.10 10.69
CA VAL A 556 15.05 -18.94 10.43
C VAL A 556 15.40 -19.73 11.69
N SER A 557 15.51 -21.06 11.57
CA SER A 557 16.02 -21.92 12.64
C SER A 557 17.09 -22.85 12.07
N THR A 558 18.36 -22.72 12.45
CA THR A 558 19.44 -23.52 11.83
C THR A 558 19.68 -24.85 12.55
N GLY A 559 19.59 -24.89 13.88
CA GLY A 559 19.59 -26.14 14.65
C GLY A 559 20.90 -26.40 15.40
N ASP A 560 21.55 -27.55 15.15
CA ASP A 560 22.90 -27.81 15.70
C ASP A 560 23.91 -27.66 14.54
N GLY A 561 25.09 -27.12 14.78
CA GLY A 561 26.09 -26.91 13.74
C GLY A 561 26.79 -25.57 13.93
N ASN A 562 27.89 -25.33 13.21
CA ASN A 562 28.42 -23.97 13.13
C ASN A 562 27.81 -23.33 11.89
N ASP A 563 26.77 -22.55 12.09
CA ASP A 563 25.87 -22.10 11.06
C ASP A 563 26.21 -20.68 10.61
N ARG A 564 25.79 -20.34 9.39
CA ARG A 564 25.87 -18.99 8.86
C ARG A 564 24.51 -18.54 8.37
N VAL A 565 24.00 -17.45 8.95
CA VAL A 565 22.78 -16.77 8.49
C VAL A 565 23.16 -15.38 8.01
N ASP A 566 22.80 -15.07 6.77
CA ASP A 566 23.05 -13.79 6.13
C ASP A 566 21.73 -13.22 5.64
N SER A 567 21.09 -12.35 6.45
CA SER A 567 19.85 -11.65 6.08
C SER A 567 20.12 -10.37 5.27
N SER A 568 21.38 -10.13 4.86
CA SER A 568 21.80 -8.90 4.17
C SER A 568 21.35 -8.81 2.71
N ASN A 569 20.03 -8.71 2.49
CA ASN A 569 19.44 -8.29 1.23
C ASN A 569 19.05 -6.79 1.32
N GLY A 570 19.05 -6.05 0.20
CA GLY A 570 18.92 -4.58 0.19
C GLY A 570 17.68 -3.98 0.86
N PHE A 571 16.68 -4.82 1.17
CA PHE A 571 15.46 -4.48 1.89
C PHE A 571 15.13 -5.46 3.04
N GLY A 572 16.08 -6.32 3.43
CA GLY A 572 15.86 -7.35 4.43
C GLY A 572 15.72 -6.79 5.85
N GLY A 573 14.92 -7.42 6.69
CA GLY A 573 14.66 -7.04 8.07
C GLY A 573 13.44 -7.71 8.68
N ASN A 574 13.18 -7.48 9.97
CA ASN A 574 12.04 -8.01 10.73
C ASN A 574 11.97 -9.54 10.82
N ASN A 575 13.12 -10.20 10.65
CA ASN A 575 13.28 -11.64 10.74
C ASN A 575 13.32 -12.11 12.20
N LEU A 576 12.91 -13.36 12.42
CA LEU A 576 13.16 -14.11 13.66
C LEU A 576 14.22 -15.18 13.36
N ILE A 577 15.43 -15.01 13.90
CA ILE A 577 16.57 -15.89 13.63
C ILE A 577 16.95 -16.61 14.92
N ASP A 578 16.96 -17.94 14.90
CA ASP A 578 17.44 -18.81 15.99
C ASP A 578 18.51 -19.76 15.44
N THR A 579 19.77 -19.60 15.86
CA THR A 579 20.87 -20.45 15.36
C THR A 579 21.17 -21.68 16.23
N GLY A 580 20.53 -21.79 17.40
CA GLY A 580 20.56 -23.03 18.18
C GLY A 580 21.90 -23.32 18.85
N LYS A 581 22.65 -24.35 18.41
CA LYS A 581 23.94 -24.72 19.02
C LYS A 581 25.08 -24.75 18.03
N GLY A 582 26.17 -24.10 18.39
CA GLY A 582 27.47 -24.19 17.76
C GLY A 582 28.13 -22.82 17.78
N ASN A 583 29.15 -22.61 16.96
CA ASN A 583 29.74 -21.28 16.83
C ASN A 583 29.22 -20.67 15.53
N ASP A 584 28.20 -19.84 15.65
CA ASP A 584 27.40 -19.34 14.54
C ASP A 584 27.87 -17.96 14.08
N THR A 585 27.56 -17.62 12.84
CA THR A 585 27.83 -16.29 12.26
C THR A 585 26.58 -15.73 11.63
N ILE A 586 26.11 -14.62 12.16
CA ILE A 586 24.86 -13.97 11.78
C ILE A 586 25.18 -12.58 11.23
N ILE A 587 24.70 -12.26 10.04
CA ILE A 587 24.81 -10.93 9.44
C ILE A 587 23.40 -10.39 9.21
N LEU A 588 23.13 -9.21 9.76
CA LEU A 588 21.83 -8.58 9.72
C LEU A 588 21.78 -7.44 8.68
N ALA A 589 20.67 -7.38 7.94
CA ALA A 589 20.29 -6.20 7.16
C ALA A 589 19.68 -5.10 8.06
N ASN A 590 19.31 -3.98 7.45
CA ASN A 590 18.59 -2.92 8.14
C ASN A 590 17.12 -3.28 8.39
N GLY A 591 16.76 -3.44 9.64
CA GLY A 591 15.38 -3.67 10.08
C GLY A 591 15.37 -4.24 11.49
N GLY A 592 14.18 -4.45 12.05
CA GLY A 592 13.97 -4.90 13.43
C GLY A 592 14.17 -6.41 13.62
N ASP A 593 15.26 -6.98 13.10
CA ASP A 593 15.57 -8.41 13.26
C ASP A 593 15.66 -8.79 14.76
N ARG A 594 15.10 -9.96 15.09
CA ARG A 594 15.18 -10.60 16.41
C ARG A 594 16.02 -11.84 16.31
N VAL A 595 17.14 -11.86 17.04
CA VAL A 595 18.17 -12.90 16.95
C VAL A 595 18.34 -13.59 18.29
N PHE A 596 18.39 -14.92 18.25
CA PHE A 596 18.77 -15.82 19.33
C PHE A 596 19.95 -16.66 18.84
N ALA A 597 21.17 -16.31 19.24
CA ALA A 597 22.37 -17.00 18.76
C ALA A 597 22.57 -18.37 19.44
N GLY A 598 22.17 -18.49 20.71
CA GLY A 598 21.99 -19.78 21.36
C GLY A 598 23.22 -20.25 22.14
N LEU A 599 23.72 -21.46 21.90
CA LEU A 599 24.85 -22.02 22.65
C LEU A 599 26.11 -22.06 21.79
N GLY A 600 27.18 -21.39 22.21
CA GLY A 600 28.52 -21.62 21.70
C GLY A 600 29.39 -20.38 21.68
N LYS A 601 29.90 -19.95 20.54
CA LYS A 601 30.73 -18.74 20.46
C LYS A 601 30.35 -18.03 19.20
N ASP A 602 29.37 -17.18 19.34
CA ASP A 602 28.63 -16.66 18.21
C ASP A 602 29.13 -15.28 17.82
N GLN A 603 28.99 -14.99 16.54
CA GLN A 603 29.33 -13.70 15.98
C GLN A 603 28.10 -13.11 15.32
N VAL A 604 27.62 -11.97 15.82
CA VAL A 604 26.51 -11.23 15.22
C VAL A 604 27.03 -9.90 14.68
N ASN A 605 26.86 -9.69 13.38
CA ASN A 605 27.21 -8.47 12.68
C ASN A 605 25.94 -7.70 12.30
N ALA A 606 25.66 -6.64 13.05
CA ALA A 606 24.52 -5.75 12.95
C ALA A 606 24.95 -4.31 12.58
N VAL A 607 26.12 -4.11 11.98
CA VAL A 607 26.66 -2.77 11.68
C VAL A 607 25.76 -1.95 10.76
N ASN A 608 25.02 -2.63 9.87
CA ASN A 608 24.04 -2.02 8.96
C ASN A 608 22.60 -2.11 9.48
N ALA A 609 22.40 -2.58 10.71
CA ALA A 609 21.09 -2.83 11.28
C ALA A 609 20.69 -1.74 12.30
N ARG A 610 19.38 -1.62 12.52
CA ARG A 610 18.76 -0.69 13.48
C ARG A 610 17.55 -1.35 14.12
N ASN A 611 17.19 -0.95 15.34
CA ASN A 611 16.03 -1.46 16.07
C ASN A 611 16.04 -2.99 16.25
N TYR A 612 17.21 -3.62 16.17
CA TYR A 612 17.36 -5.07 16.37
C TYR A 612 17.23 -5.43 17.85
N TYR A 613 16.86 -6.69 18.09
CA TYR A 613 16.97 -7.34 19.38
C TYR A 613 17.86 -8.57 19.21
N ILE A 614 18.94 -8.67 19.99
CA ILE A 614 19.90 -9.77 19.92
C ILE A 614 20.06 -10.38 21.31
N ASP A 615 19.94 -11.70 21.41
CA ASP A 615 20.30 -12.51 22.57
C ASP A 615 21.42 -13.47 22.16
N GLY A 616 22.61 -13.29 22.75
CA GLY A 616 23.78 -14.14 22.52
C GLY A 616 23.62 -15.54 23.08
N GLY A 617 22.88 -15.70 24.17
CA GLY A 617 22.72 -16.97 24.85
C GLY A 617 23.94 -17.32 25.72
N ALA A 618 24.55 -18.48 25.50
CA ALA A 618 25.65 -18.94 26.35
C ALA A 618 26.93 -19.17 25.56
N GLY A 619 27.99 -18.53 26.04
CA GLY A 619 29.37 -18.74 25.69
C GLY A 619 30.11 -17.42 25.58
N ASN A 620 31.08 -17.29 24.68
CA ASN A 620 31.83 -16.04 24.60
C ASN A 620 31.56 -15.40 23.25
N ASP A 621 30.58 -14.51 23.21
CA ASP A 621 29.99 -14.01 21.99
C ASP A 621 30.56 -12.66 21.59
N THR A 622 30.45 -12.35 20.30
CA THR A 622 31.01 -11.14 19.71
C THR A 622 29.96 -10.43 18.87
N PHE A 623 29.66 -9.19 19.24
CA PHE A 623 28.64 -8.37 18.59
C PHE A 623 29.29 -7.15 17.92
N PHE A 624 29.05 -6.96 16.62
CA PHE A 624 29.37 -5.72 15.91
C PHE A 624 28.08 -4.97 15.67
N LEU A 625 27.95 -3.80 16.27
CA LEU A 625 26.67 -3.13 16.45
C LEU A 625 26.57 -1.87 15.59
N GLY A 626 25.36 -1.68 15.04
CA GLY A 626 24.93 -0.46 14.36
C GLY A 626 24.50 0.61 15.36
N VAL A 627 23.63 1.53 14.94
CA VAL A 627 23.35 2.77 15.69
C VAL A 627 22.26 2.65 16.76
N SER A 628 21.33 1.70 16.64
CA SER A 628 20.24 1.50 17.60
C SER A 628 19.83 0.02 17.71
N GLY A 629 19.60 -0.46 18.92
CA GLY A 629 19.14 -1.83 19.19
C GLY A 629 19.34 -2.25 20.64
N THR A 630 18.81 -3.41 21.00
CA THR A 630 18.97 -4.04 22.32
C THR A 630 19.77 -5.32 22.18
N VAL A 631 20.80 -5.49 23.01
CA VAL A 631 21.70 -6.66 22.95
C VAL A 631 21.91 -7.22 24.34
N LEU A 632 21.68 -8.53 24.49
CA LEU A 632 21.98 -9.31 25.67
C LEU A 632 23.15 -10.23 25.34
N GLY A 633 24.27 -10.09 26.04
CA GLY A 633 25.43 -10.97 25.91
C GLY A 633 25.10 -12.38 26.38
N GLY A 634 24.69 -12.48 27.65
CA GLY A 634 24.18 -13.71 28.23
C GLY A 634 25.19 -14.33 29.19
N ASP A 635 25.39 -15.64 29.13
CA ASP A 635 26.37 -16.33 29.99
C ASP A 635 27.74 -16.37 29.31
N GLY A 636 28.79 -15.90 29.97
CA GLY A 636 30.18 -15.98 29.50
C GLY A 636 30.79 -14.61 29.22
N ASN A 637 31.99 -14.56 28.64
CA ASN A 637 32.76 -13.31 28.53
C ASN A 637 32.56 -12.67 27.16
N ASP A 638 31.62 -11.74 27.07
CA ASP A 638 31.15 -11.21 25.80
C ASP A 638 31.90 -9.95 25.37
N SER A 639 31.84 -9.65 24.07
CA SER A 639 32.49 -8.48 23.49
C SER A 639 31.54 -7.73 22.56
N PHE A 640 31.22 -6.51 22.95
CA PHE A 640 30.35 -5.60 22.21
C PHE A 640 31.22 -4.55 21.52
N PHE A 641 31.11 -4.45 20.21
CA PHE A 641 31.78 -3.44 19.39
C PHE A 641 30.72 -2.50 18.85
N ALA A 642 30.54 -1.38 19.52
CA ALA A 642 29.71 -0.31 19.00
C ALA A 642 30.52 0.44 17.94
N THR A 643 30.16 0.21 16.67
CA THR A 643 30.85 0.85 15.55
C THR A 643 30.06 2.07 15.09
N THR A 644 30.76 3.11 14.68
CA THR A 644 30.24 4.06 13.69
C THR A 644 30.31 3.29 12.37
N GLY A 645 29.22 2.65 11.93
CA GLY A 645 29.19 2.08 10.58
C GLY A 645 29.64 3.14 9.56
N ASP A 646 30.16 2.74 8.39
CA ASP A 646 30.39 3.69 7.30
C ASP A 646 29.07 4.44 7.06
N ASP A 647 29.00 5.71 7.49
CA ASP A 647 27.77 6.47 7.70
C ASP A 647 26.96 6.65 6.41
N ILE A 648 26.06 5.70 6.13
CA ILE A 648 24.97 5.90 5.16
C ILE A 648 23.72 6.42 5.87
N PHE A 649 23.62 6.26 7.20
CA PHE A 649 22.40 6.57 7.96
C PHE A 649 22.72 7.32 9.26
N PHE A 650 22.61 8.64 9.19
CA PHE A 650 22.54 9.52 10.37
C PHE A 650 21.11 9.51 10.93
N ASP A 651 20.93 9.18 12.20
CA ASP A 651 19.66 9.38 12.91
C ASP A 651 19.85 10.35 14.08
N PRO A 652 19.49 11.64 13.93
CA PRO A 652 19.63 12.62 15.00
C PRO A 652 18.68 12.39 16.18
N ASN A 653 17.69 11.49 16.05
CA ASN A 653 16.64 11.26 17.03
C ASN A 653 16.62 9.83 17.59
N GLY A 654 17.47 8.94 17.09
CA GLY A 654 17.53 7.53 17.49
C GLY A 654 18.14 7.32 18.87
N ALA A 655 17.48 6.51 19.70
CA ALA A 655 18.08 6.01 20.94
C ALA A 655 19.31 5.15 20.58
N GLY A 656 20.46 5.42 21.21
CA GLY A 656 21.65 4.59 21.04
C GLY A 656 21.44 3.18 21.59
N ASN A 657 22.41 2.29 21.37
CA ASN A 657 22.31 0.89 21.79
C ASN A 657 22.07 0.72 23.31
N LEU A 658 21.22 -0.25 23.66
CA LEU A 658 21.00 -0.73 25.02
C LEU A 658 21.70 -2.08 25.21
N LEU A 659 22.72 -2.13 26.06
CA LEU A 659 23.60 -3.29 26.20
C LEU A 659 23.51 -3.89 27.60
N TYR A 660 23.33 -5.21 27.64
CA TYR A 660 23.40 -6.05 28.84
C TYR A 660 24.56 -7.02 28.67
N GLY A 661 25.56 -6.94 29.55
CA GLY A 661 26.69 -7.87 29.55
C GLY A 661 26.26 -9.26 29.99
N GLY A 662 25.47 -9.34 31.06
CA GLY A 662 25.09 -10.61 31.65
C GLY A 662 26.19 -11.19 32.55
N ALA A 663 26.34 -12.51 32.51
CA ALA A 663 27.19 -13.25 33.43
C ALA A 663 28.58 -13.51 32.85
N GLY A 664 29.50 -12.55 32.97
CA GLY A 664 30.92 -12.82 32.75
C GLY A 664 31.75 -11.58 32.87
N ALA A 665 32.99 -11.62 32.41
CA ALA A 665 33.86 -10.45 32.35
C ALA A 665 33.75 -9.83 30.96
N ASP A 666 32.81 -8.90 30.84
CA ASP A 666 32.34 -8.40 29.55
C ASP A 666 33.13 -7.17 29.10
N LYS A 667 33.16 -6.97 27.78
CA LYS A 667 33.94 -5.91 27.14
C LYS A 667 33.05 -5.05 26.26
N PHE A 668 32.92 -3.79 26.62
CA PHE A 668 32.14 -2.81 25.87
C PHE A 668 33.08 -1.87 25.12
N TRP A 669 33.39 -2.15 23.86
CA TRP A 669 34.23 -1.31 23.00
C TRP A 669 33.37 -0.19 22.40
N LEU A 670 33.45 1.00 23.00
CA LEU A 670 32.56 2.13 22.72
C LEU A 670 33.16 3.19 21.80
N PHE A 671 34.45 3.05 21.45
CA PHE A 671 35.16 4.02 20.62
C PHE A 671 36.08 3.25 19.67
N ASN A 672 35.94 3.48 18.37
CA ASN A 672 36.73 2.81 17.33
C ASN A 672 37.31 3.81 16.32
N GLY A 673 38.12 4.74 16.82
CA GLY A 673 38.62 5.90 16.06
C GLY A 673 37.73 7.13 16.14
N GLU A 674 36.42 6.92 16.26
CA GLU A 674 35.39 7.96 16.42
C GLU A 674 34.43 7.62 17.57
N ALA A 675 33.78 8.65 18.10
CA ALA A 675 32.75 8.52 19.14
C ALA A 675 31.44 8.03 18.51
N PRO A 676 30.60 7.27 19.24
CA PRO A 676 29.33 6.80 18.70
C PRO A 676 28.42 7.99 18.38
N SER A 677 27.64 7.86 17.30
CA SER A 677 26.71 8.91 16.85
C SER A 677 25.57 9.19 17.84
N SER A 678 25.24 8.20 18.67
CA SER A 678 24.26 8.29 19.76
C SER A 678 24.84 7.69 21.05
N PRO A 679 24.54 8.25 22.24
CA PRO A 679 25.01 7.71 23.52
C PRO A 679 24.54 6.26 23.75
N ILE A 680 25.45 5.39 24.18
CA ILE A 680 25.16 3.98 24.47
C ILE A 680 24.75 3.83 25.93
N THR A 681 23.74 3.01 26.22
CA THR A 681 23.34 2.69 27.59
C THR A 681 23.80 1.29 27.94
N ILE A 682 24.64 1.16 28.96
CA ILE A 682 25.03 -0.13 29.54
C ILE A 682 24.26 -0.33 30.84
N VAL A 683 23.56 -1.45 30.96
CA VAL A 683 22.52 -1.60 32.00
C VAL A 683 23.02 -2.27 33.27
N ASP A 684 23.93 -3.24 33.16
CA ASP A 684 24.31 -4.15 34.24
C ASP A 684 25.83 -4.21 34.51
N PHE A 685 26.59 -3.18 34.09
CA PHE A 685 28.04 -3.11 34.24
C PHE A 685 28.54 -3.43 35.67
N GLU A 686 29.35 -4.48 35.80
CA GLU A 686 29.97 -4.92 37.05
C GLU A 686 31.38 -4.31 37.25
N VAL A 687 31.47 -3.33 38.15
CA VAL A 687 32.75 -2.67 38.48
C VAL A 687 33.79 -3.68 38.99
N GLY A 688 34.93 -3.75 38.30
CA GLY A 688 36.06 -4.62 38.66
C GLY A 688 36.04 -5.98 37.98
N LYS A 689 34.98 -6.27 37.22
CA LYS A 689 34.84 -7.48 36.39
C LYS A 689 34.80 -7.09 34.92
N ASP A 690 33.92 -6.16 34.56
CA ASP A 690 33.74 -5.70 33.19
C ASP A 690 34.66 -4.54 32.85
N VAL A 691 34.85 -4.30 31.54
CA VAL A 691 35.71 -3.22 31.05
C VAL A 691 35.08 -2.45 29.88
N ILE A 692 35.37 -1.15 29.86
CA ILE A 692 34.99 -0.25 28.76
C ILE A 692 36.22 -0.02 27.88
N GLY A 693 36.12 -0.42 26.63
CA GLY A 693 37.18 -0.42 25.65
C GLY A 693 37.16 0.78 24.71
N PHE A 694 38.36 1.25 24.35
CA PHE A 694 38.61 2.31 23.36
C PHE A 694 39.73 1.86 22.42
N ILE A 695 39.47 1.94 21.12
CA ILE A 695 40.38 1.60 20.02
C ILE A 695 40.69 2.89 19.25
N GLY A 696 41.97 3.25 19.07
CA GLY A 696 42.37 4.40 18.25
C GLY A 696 43.69 5.08 18.67
N LEU A 697 44.43 5.57 17.67
CA LEU A 697 45.78 6.16 17.79
C LEU A 697 45.87 7.42 18.67
N GLY A 698 45.87 7.25 20.00
CA GLY A 698 46.18 8.34 20.96
C GLY A 698 45.01 9.28 21.29
N LYS A 699 43.79 8.95 20.86
CA LYS A 699 42.54 9.56 21.33
C LYS A 699 41.85 8.62 22.31
N GLY A 700 41.09 9.19 23.25
CA GLY A 700 40.33 8.42 24.22
C GLY A 700 41.15 7.84 25.37
N THR A 701 42.19 8.48 25.87
CA THR A 701 42.87 8.05 27.12
C THR A 701 41.98 8.31 28.35
N PHE A 702 42.22 7.60 29.47
CA PHE A 702 41.45 7.82 30.71
C PHE A 702 41.42 9.28 31.17
N SER A 703 42.50 10.03 30.97
CA SER A 703 42.57 11.46 31.31
C SER A 703 41.73 12.38 30.42
N GLN A 704 41.28 11.91 29.27
CA GLN A 704 40.43 12.67 28.34
C GLN A 704 38.93 12.42 28.58
N LEU A 705 38.58 11.46 29.44
CA LEU A 705 37.19 11.18 29.77
C LEU A 705 36.69 12.15 30.84
N THR A 706 35.46 12.61 30.66
CA THR A 706 34.70 13.29 31.71
C THR A 706 33.71 12.30 32.31
N LEU A 707 33.81 12.10 33.61
CA LEU A 707 32.94 11.19 34.38
C LEU A 707 32.03 12.03 35.27
N SER A 708 30.71 11.98 35.04
CA SER A 708 29.74 12.79 35.78
C SER A 708 28.44 12.03 36.01
N GLY A 709 28.03 11.88 37.27
CA GLY A 709 26.86 11.07 37.60
C GLY A 709 27.04 9.64 37.11
N ASP A 710 26.16 9.19 36.24
CA ASP A 710 26.18 7.90 35.52
C ASP A 710 26.73 8.00 34.09
N THR A 711 27.19 9.17 33.66
CA THR A 711 27.61 9.42 32.26
C THR A 711 29.13 9.44 32.08
N ILE A 712 29.56 8.93 30.93
CA ILE A 712 30.92 9.01 30.40
C ILE A 712 30.88 9.85 29.14
N SER A 713 31.69 10.92 29.11
CA SER A 713 31.80 11.82 27.96
C SER A 713 33.23 11.89 27.44
N PHE A 714 33.37 12.08 26.14
CA PHE A 714 34.64 12.28 25.44
C PHE A 714 34.53 13.50 24.52
N ASP A 715 35.50 14.41 24.56
CA ASP A 715 35.51 15.67 23.80
C ASP A 715 34.23 16.54 23.98
N GLY A 716 33.56 16.42 25.13
CA GLY A 716 32.35 17.19 25.48
C GLY A 716 31.03 16.51 25.13
N GLU A 717 31.07 15.40 24.39
CA GLU A 717 29.89 14.62 24.01
C GLU A 717 29.74 13.40 24.91
N THR A 718 28.51 13.11 25.33
CA THR A 718 28.19 11.89 26.09
C THR A 718 28.25 10.69 25.17
N ILE A 719 29.12 9.74 25.48
CA ILE A 719 29.29 8.51 24.68
C ILE A 719 28.64 7.30 25.35
N ALA A 720 28.48 7.33 26.67
CA ALA A 720 27.86 6.24 27.39
C ALA A 720 27.15 6.68 28.68
N THR A 721 26.12 5.94 29.07
CA THR A 721 25.44 6.00 30.37
C THR A 721 25.46 4.63 31.02
N LEU A 722 25.83 4.55 32.30
CA LEU A 722 25.85 3.30 33.08
C LEU A 722 24.69 3.27 34.07
N THR A 723 23.68 2.44 33.82
CA THR A 723 22.48 2.40 34.66
C THR A 723 22.82 1.99 36.09
N GLY A 724 22.49 2.84 37.07
CA GLY A 724 22.68 2.55 38.49
C GLY A 724 24.14 2.59 38.98
N ILE A 725 25.10 2.95 38.13
CA ILE A 725 26.52 3.06 38.48
C ILE A 725 26.95 4.52 38.51
N GLU A 726 27.28 5.01 39.71
CA GLU A 726 28.01 6.28 39.83
C GLU A 726 29.42 6.13 39.28
N THR A 727 29.75 6.90 38.25
CA THR A 727 31.05 6.88 37.55
C THR A 727 32.23 7.25 38.45
N SER A 728 31.97 7.85 39.62
CA SER A 728 32.95 8.07 40.69
C SER A 728 33.60 6.77 41.22
N LYS A 729 32.95 5.62 41.01
CA LYS A 729 33.46 4.29 41.37
C LYS A 729 34.40 3.69 40.32
N LEU A 730 34.47 4.27 39.13
CA LEU A 730 35.32 3.78 38.05
C LEU A 730 36.75 4.26 38.24
N THR A 731 37.71 3.41 37.84
CA THR A 731 39.14 3.74 37.83
C THR A 731 39.72 3.43 36.47
N ALA A 732 40.99 3.76 36.22
CA ALA A 732 41.66 3.37 34.97
C ALA A 732 41.60 1.86 34.69
N ASN A 733 41.41 1.00 35.70
CA ASN A 733 41.25 -0.45 35.51
C ASN A 733 39.89 -0.86 34.93
N SER A 734 38.87 0.00 35.07
CA SER A 734 37.56 -0.17 34.42
C SER A 734 37.63 0.06 32.91
N PHE A 735 38.78 0.50 32.39
CA PHE A 735 38.95 0.85 30.99
C PHE A 735 40.09 0.07 30.32
N LYS A 736 39.95 -0.16 29.02
CA LYS A 736 41.00 -0.70 28.15
C LYS A 736 41.23 0.23 26.98
N PHE A 737 42.47 0.65 26.78
CA PHE A 737 42.89 1.50 25.67
C PHE A 737 43.84 0.71 24.79
N VAL A 738 43.44 0.45 23.54
CA VAL A 738 44.24 -0.31 22.58
C VAL A 738 44.45 0.49 21.31
N LYS A 739 45.57 0.23 20.63
CA LYS A 739 45.97 0.96 19.44
C LYS A 739 45.16 0.50 18.22
N ASP A 740 45.22 -0.80 17.98
CA ASP A 740 44.62 -1.54 16.86
C ASP A 740 44.18 -2.92 17.43
N PHE A 741 43.22 -3.60 16.82
CA PHE A 741 42.74 -4.93 17.24
C PHE A 741 43.53 -6.09 16.65
#